data_AF-A0A972U605-F1
#
_entry.id   AF-A0A972U605-F1
#
_cell.length_a   1.000
_cell.length_b   1.000
_cell.length_c   1.000
_cell.angle_alpha   90.00
_cell.angle_beta   90.00
_cell.angle_gamma   90.00
#
_symmetry.space_group_name_H-M   'P 1'
#
loop_
_entity.id
_entity.type
_entity.pdbx_description
1 polymer ?
#
loop_
_entity_poly.entity_id
_entity_poly.type
_entity_poly.pdbx_seq_one_letter_code
_entity_poly.pdbx_strand_id
1 'polypeptide(L)'
;MYKPLMIGLLLGAVATAAAQERVDVLVLGNRLKEDERLSSELAAQNINLVRRFVAEPLSMEMLRQFQVVVIGDAAEGFEGYILPDHMAKARTVERNLALIQDYVRAGGGLLFSPDLGGQGGAEAQSRFLRDYGAKVLPLQVRDDSHRYVPQPPPNRDAGYAWTTEIADHPATRGVQCIFYPTPQHRWDDFYSTAVMQLTDPAWQVLVRGMDSSSASRCVLYVNWSVVVAAPPPIAAVREFDQGRVGLLAVMSYYTLWHPYWTPEDHSKYQKKWGRGQIGERSTGDIDGIFMEKGDGVRTSQGRELLIGMLRWLGDNARGAGMGGYTAERFAALPVPAMAVAPEWPFKWTAEPKQQNFKILVGARSAWSDGEGTLEEYAAAAKAAGVDVLMMTEDFAAFDPARWNDYYAACQAVSDETLTVYPGLDIADTYGARYLLLNSPVFPQPFMLSDDGKVMREVHYLCLCFPKGITVAHRVTSSPIPHQLIKHFQGISVSTYNRTGELVDNSLPAWEWELFNLSNPMLFAVHEIAAPGDVAVAATTGLQLYAAAPTREDLLWYLGKHGTAHFWASPVHLQVSSGPLLTAFGNQPFLQIESKQPLREVRLYKNYELYRRWLPGGAKTVTVDRVSFPESNVNWSYLTATDAAGNTLIAPGLRHGKQVGHTWRCGDRQNWWVFPNIYTGTDINGFDIRVPVPGSAEATGGSRGFPQNHGPQRGDNLAPLLDFVFAGPAVYIQDVFMDQRYYHAIGDEIVYDAKPAHATTRSRNYRARVRYHQFLEPDMPALPLLKEIEIALRRPVMVHDDIFPVISSLDMKNHRLRGDMRYAYTDPTTGEAVSGQLTKGLIDIPAGGRIGGLIVVSGTLRVGANSVVGFAAPADKFETLPTGTSWAAAFVTVPPEQAERWRELMGYAGSRPYQVTVSRGELRKLDLVADCQVTDYGFAGEVAMPLPVTALTNLVAAHSQERDAANDPLQSYRLPLKIAGVNGNWPAALWRPDGEHQEISVFENHGWARLDITRAGGFYAGNTLLSDVPSLRLALVKWTPDALVFEVNNVSDQAVRANVWTSPAISDRLQGCETLELAPGTSRIVTCNRKKD
;
A
#
# COMPACT_ATOMS: atom_id res chain seq x y z
N MET A 1 -30.85 51.23 -19.08
CA MET A 1 -30.26 52.06 -18.01
C MET A 1 -29.11 51.38 -17.22
N TYR A 2 -28.70 50.13 -17.50
CA TYR A 2 -27.67 49.44 -16.70
C TYR A 2 -26.22 49.43 -17.26
N LYS A 3 -25.99 49.92 -18.49
CA LYS A 3 -24.63 49.97 -19.10
C LYS A 3 -23.68 51.06 -18.56
N PRO A 4 -24.14 52.28 -18.19
CA PRO A 4 -23.23 53.32 -17.69
C PRO A 4 -22.70 53.03 -16.28
N LEU A 5 -23.50 52.36 -15.45
CA LEU A 5 -23.14 52.00 -14.07
C LEU A 5 -22.03 50.94 -14.03
N MET A 6 -22.05 50.01 -14.99
CA MET A 6 -21.05 48.93 -15.09
C MET A 6 -19.68 49.45 -15.56
N ILE A 7 -19.66 50.44 -16.47
CA ILE A 7 -18.42 51.10 -16.93
C ILE A 7 -17.82 51.98 -15.83
N GLY A 8 -18.65 52.67 -15.03
CA GLY A 8 -18.20 53.46 -13.88
C GLY A 8 -17.59 52.61 -12.76
N LEU A 9 -18.16 51.43 -12.47
CA LEU A 9 -17.62 50.46 -11.51
C LEU A 9 -16.30 49.83 -11.98
N LEU A 10 -16.18 49.52 -13.27
CA LEU A 10 -14.94 49.02 -13.87
C LEU A 10 -13.82 50.07 -13.85
N LEU A 11 -14.12 51.33 -14.17
CA LEU A 11 -13.12 52.41 -14.13
C LEU A 11 -12.70 52.79 -12.70
N GLY A 12 -13.62 52.71 -11.73
CA GLY A 12 -13.33 52.94 -10.32
C GLY A 12 -12.44 51.86 -9.70
N ALA A 13 -12.67 50.58 -10.03
CA ALA A 13 -11.85 49.47 -9.56
C ALA A 13 -10.44 49.44 -10.18
N VAL A 14 -10.30 49.85 -11.45
CA VAL A 14 -9.00 49.96 -12.13
C VAL A 14 -8.17 51.12 -11.56
N ALA A 15 -8.81 52.23 -11.16
CA ALA A 15 -8.12 53.37 -10.56
C ALA A 15 -7.64 53.11 -9.11
N THR A 16 -8.36 52.32 -8.32
CA THR A 16 -7.92 51.93 -6.95
C THR A 16 -6.83 50.86 -6.96
N ALA A 17 -6.84 49.94 -7.91
CA ALA A 17 -5.76 48.95 -8.09
C ALA A 17 -4.42 49.60 -8.48
N ALA A 18 -4.45 50.63 -9.32
CA ALA A 18 -3.26 51.39 -9.73
C ALA A 18 -2.61 52.20 -8.58
N ALA A 19 -3.33 52.44 -7.48
CA ALA A 19 -2.83 53.18 -6.32
C ALA A 19 -2.18 52.27 -5.25
N GLN A 20 -2.43 50.95 -5.30
CA GLN A 20 -1.84 50.00 -4.34
C GLN A 20 -0.52 49.44 -4.86
N GLU A 21 0.50 49.42 -4.01
CA GLU A 21 1.83 48.90 -4.38
C GLU A 21 1.79 47.39 -4.68
N ARG A 22 2.58 46.98 -5.69
CA ARG A 22 2.67 45.58 -6.14
C ARG A 22 3.30 44.71 -5.05
N VAL A 23 2.77 43.50 -4.90
CA VAL A 23 3.33 42.44 -4.03
C VAL A 23 3.55 41.19 -4.88
N ASP A 24 4.81 40.80 -5.06
CA ASP A 24 5.19 39.54 -5.70
C ASP A 24 5.29 38.44 -4.64
N VAL A 25 4.55 37.37 -4.85
CA VAL A 25 4.38 36.27 -3.90
C VAL A 25 4.82 34.96 -4.54
N LEU A 26 5.81 34.29 -3.93
CA LEU A 26 6.20 32.93 -4.30
C LEU A 26 5.39 31.93 -3.50
N VAL A 27 4.53 31.16 -4.16
CA VAL A 27 3.74 30.09 -3.54
C VAL A 27 4.46 28.76 -3.72
N LEU A 28 4.83 28.12 -2.61
CA LEU A 28 5.49 26.82 -2.55
C LEU A 28 4.49 25.75 -2.08
N GLY A 29 4.25 24.76 -2.93
CA GLY A 29 3.39 23.61 -2.61
C GLY A 29 3.53 22.47 -3.61
N ASN A 30 3.58 21.22 -3.13
CA ASN A 30 3.81 20.04 -4.00
C ASN A 30 2.55 19.65 -4.77
N ARG A 31 1.38 19.62 -4.11
CA ARG A 31 0.10 19.27 -4.74
C ARG A 31 -0.79 20.48 -5.04
N LEU A 32 -0.47 21.63 -4.45
CA LEU A 32 -1.23 22.87 -4.59
C LEU A 32 -1.24 23.38 -6.04
N LYS A 33 -2.40 23.49 -6.69
CA LYS A 33 -2.56 24.23 -7.96
C LYS A 33 -3.37 25.50 -7.68
N GLU A 34 -2.86 26.69 -7.98
CA GLU A 34 -3.65 27.91 -7.73
C GLU A 34 -4.98 27.91 -8.50
N ASP A 35 -6.03 28.39 -7.85
CA ASP A 35 -7.31 28.64 -8.47
C ASP A 35 -7.23 29.85 -9.42
N GLU A 36 -7.78 29.70 -10.62
CA GLU A 36 -7.68 30.73 -11.67
C GLU A 36 -8.50 31.98 -11.32
N ARG A 37 -9.65 31.79 -10.66
CA ARG A 37 -10.49 32.90 -10.20
C ARG A 37 -9.77 33.65 -9.07
N LEU A 38 -9.24 32.94 -8.08
CA LEU A 38 -8.46 33.55 -7.00
C LEU A 38 -7.27 34.35 -7.55
N SER A 39 -6.49 33.74 -8.45
CA SER A 39 -5.32 34.39 -9.05
C SER A 39 -5.70 35.68 -9.76
N SER A 40 -6.83 35.68 -10.48
CA SER A 40 -7.36 36.87 -11.16
C SER A 40 -7.81 37.95 -10.17
N GLU A 41 -8.48 37.55 -9.07
CA GLU A 41 -8.92 38.48 -8.03
C GLU A 41 -7.74 39.10 -7.27
N LEU A 42 -6.70 38.33 -6.96
CA LEU A 42 -5.47 38.85 -6.33
C LEU A 42 -4.67 39.74 -7.28
N ALA A 43 -4.59 39.39 -8.56
CA ALA A 43 -3.94 40.24 -9.57
C ALA A 43 -4.67 41.59 -9.72
N ALA A 44 -6.00 41.62 -9.61
CA ALA A 44 -6.77 42.85 -9.57
C ALA A 44 -6.48 43.71 -8.32
N GLN A 45 -5.91 43.11 -7.26
CA GLN A 45 -5.37 43.79 -6.09
C GLN A 45 -3.86 44.05 -6.22
N ASN A 46 -3.26 43.98 -7.41
CA ASN A 46 -1.82 44.13 -7.63
C ASN A 46 -0.96 43.14 -6.79
N ILE A 47 -1.51 41.97 -6.47
CA ILE A 47 -0.81 40.85 -5.83
C ILE A 47 -0.57 39.79 -6.90
N ASN A 48 0.69 39.53 -7.21
CA ASN A 48 1.10 38.60 -8.24
C ASN A 48 1.56 37.29 -7.60
N LEU A 49 0.86 36.19 -7.88
CA LEU A 49 1.25 34.85 -7.42
C LEU A 49 2.15 34.16 -8.45
N VAL A 50 3.20 33.51 -7.96
CA VAL A 50 4.07 32.64 -8.75
C VAL A 50 4.23 31.33 -8.02
N ARG A 51 3.76 30.25 -8.64
CA ARG A 51 3.85 28.91 -8.06
C ARG A 51 5.16 28.20 -8.42
N ARG A 52 5.75 27.51 -7.44
CA ARG A 52 6.79 26.48 -7.61
C ARG A 52 6.56 25.32 -6.65
N PHE A 53 7.19 24.18 -6.90
CA PHE A 53 7.23 23.10 -5.91
C PHE A 53 8.25 23.44 -4.80
N VAL A 54 7.93 23.12 -3.54
CA VAL A 54 8.87 23.33 -2.43
C VAL A 54 10.14 22.49 -2.57
N ALA A 55 10.07 21.39 -3.33
CA ALA A 55 11.21 20.54 -3.64
C ALA A 55 12.07 20.99 -4.84
N GLU A 56 11.67 22.05 -5.57
CA GLU A 56 12.53 22.64 -6.60
C GLU A 56 13.70 23.41 -5.95
N PRO A 57 14.94 23.29 -6.44
CA PRO A 57 16.07 24.02 -5.87
C PRO A 57 15.86 25.54 -5.86
N LEU A 58 16.08 26.17 -4.70
CA LEU A 58 15.99 27.62 -4.53
C LEU A 58 17.36 28.23 -4.15
N SER A 59 17.58 29.47 -4.56
CA SER A 59 18.70 30.32 -4.11
C SER A 59 18.18 31.60 -3.45
N MET A 60 19.04 32.28 -2.68
CA MET A 60 18.67 33.54 -2.03
C MET A 60 18.31 34.62 -3.07
N GLU A 61 19.00 34.65 -4.22
CA GLU A 61 18.75 35.58 -5.31
C GLU A 61 17.36 35.36 -5.95
N MET A 62 16.94 34.09 -6.05
CA MET A 62 15.61 33.72 -6.51
C MET A 62 14.54 34.15 -5.50
N LEU A 63 14.75 33.91 -4.20
CA LEU A 63 13.82 34.33 -3.14
C LEU A 63 13.67 35.85 -3.07
N ARG A 64 14.77 36.61 -3.22
CA ARG A 64 14.77 38.08 -3.23
C ARG A 64 13.97 38.71 -4.37
N GLN A 65 13.56 37.96 -5.40
CA GLN A 65 12.62 38.44 -6.41
C GLN A 65 11.20 38.66 -5.87
N PHE A 66 10.91 38.13 -4.68
CA PHE A 66 9.58 38.15 -4.08
C PHE A 66 9.61 38.89 -2.75
N GLN A 67 8.53 39.61 -2.43
CA GLN A 67 8.34 40.20 -1.11
C GLN A 67 7.79 39.20 -0.11
N VAL A 68 7.03 38.20 -0.58
CA VAL A 68 6.42 37.18 0.29
C VAL A 68 6.68 35.79 -0.27
N VAL A 69 7.04 34.86 0.61
CA VAL A 69 7.01 33.42 0.35
C VAL A 69 5.82 32.83 1.10
N VAL A 70 4.99 32.06 0.41
CA VAL A 70 3.88 31.31 0.99
C VAL A 70 4.24 29.83 0.96
N ILE A 71 4.25 29.16 2.10
CA ILE A 71 4.34 27.70 2.18
C ILE A 71 2.93 27.18 2.46
N GLY A 72 2.30 26.60 1.44
CA GLY A 72 0.92 26.09 1.51
C GLY A 72 0.82 24.56 1.64
N ASP A 73 1.88 23.85 1.22
CA ASP A 73 2.00 22.39 1.35
C ASP A 73 3.49 22.03 1.37
N ALA A 74 3.94 21.40 2.46
CA ALA A 74 5.29 20.89 2.59
C ALA A 74 5.33 19.37 2.86
N ALA A 75 4.18 18.68 2.77
CA ALA A 75 4.01 17.29 3.22
C ALA A 75 4.92 16.30 2.46
N GLU A 76 5.08 16.48 1.14
CA GLU A 76 5.92 15.59 0.30
C GLU A 76 7.42 15.63 0.67
N GLY A 77 7.88 16.63 1.44
CA GLY A 77 9.24 16.68 1.98
C GLY A 77 9.39 16.07 3.38
N PHE A 78 8.28 15.71 4.03
CA PHE A 78 8.23 15.22 5.39
C PHE A 78 7.79 13.76 5.50
N GLU A 79 7.20 13.19 4.44
CA GLU A 79 6.80 11.78 4.38
C GLU A 79 7.93 10.87 3.85
N GLY A 80 8.20 9.79 4.58
CA GLY A 80 9.48 9.09 4.60
C GLY A 80 9.80 8.11 3.47
N TYR A 81 9.29 8.28 2.25
CA TYR A 81 9.51 7.30 1.17
C TYR A 81 10.99 7.10 0.82
N ILE A 82 11.49 5.87 0.97
CA ILE A 82 12.85 5.48 0.56
C ILE A 82 12.84 5.16 -0.94
N LEU A 83 12.73 6.20 -1.76
CA LEU A 83 12.91 6.17 -3.21
C LEU A 83 13.91 7.27 -3.60
N PRO A 84 14.78 7.08 -4.61
CA PRO A 84 15.84 8.06 -4.90
C PRO A 84 15.30 9.47 -5.09
N ASP A 85 14.26 9.63 -5.91
CA ASP A 85 13.65 10.93 -6.18
C ASP A 85 13.00 11.53 -4.92
N HIS A 86 12.36 10.72 -4.07
CA HIS A 86 11.73 11.21 -2.84
C HIS A 86 12.78 11.67 -1.82
N MET A 87 13.88 10.93 -1.67
CA MET A 87 14.99 11.31 -0.80
C MET A 87 15.71 12.57 -1.28
N ALA A 88 15.94 12.70 -2.59
CA ALA A 88 16.49 13.91 -3.20
C ALA A 88 15.59 15.12 -2.96
N LYS A 89 14.28 14.96 -3.16
CA LYS A 89 13.27 16.00 -2.88
C LYS A 89 13.25 16.38 -1.40
N ALA A 90 13.18 15.42 -0.48
CA ALA A 90 13.15 15.69 0.97
C ALA A 90 14.37 16.47 1.45
N ARG A 91 15.58 16.07 1.03
CA ARG A 91 16.82 16.81 1.33
C ARG A 91 16.82 18.21 0.71
N THR A 92 16.25 18.36 -0.48
CA THR A 92 16.11 19.68 -1.14
C THR A 92 15.13 20.57 -0.38
N VAL A 93 14.00 20.02 0.10
CA VAL A 93 13.05 20.72 0.95
C VAL A 93 13.70 21.19 2.24
N GLU A 94 14.46 20.34 2.94
CA GLU A 94 15.19 20.75 4.15
C GLU A 94 16.14 21.92 3.91
N ARG A 95 16.91 21.88 2.82
CA ARG A 95 17.78 22.98 2.40
C ARG A 95 16.98 24.24 2.11
N ASN A 96 15.88 24.13 1.38
CA ASN A 96 15.04 25.26 1.01
C ASN A 96 14.36 25.88 2.24
N LEU A 97 13.90 25.09 3.21
CA LEU A 97 13.30 25.59 4.44
C LEU A 97 14.31 26.38 5.27
N ALA A 98 15.55 25.88 5.41
CA ALA A 98 16.63 26.64 6.05
C ALA A 98 16.92 27.96 5.32
N LEU A 99 16.99 27.92 3.98
CA LEU A 99 17.18 29.12 3.16
C LEU A 99 16.04 30.14 3.31
N ILE A 100 14.79 29.68 3.44
CA ILE A 100 13.62 30.54 3.67
C ILE A 100 13.70 31.20 5.05
N GLN A 101 14.18 30.50 6.08
CA GLN A 101 14.44 31.13 7.39
C GLN A 101 15.43 32.28 7.24
N ASP A 102 16.54 32.07 6.53
CA ASP A 102 17.53 33.13 6.29
C ASP A 102 16.96 34.30 5.47
N TYR A 103 16.07 34.02 4.51
CA TYR A 103 15.35 35.03 3.75
C TYR A 103 14.46 35.89 4.65
N VAL A 104 13.73 35.28 5.60
CA VAL A 104 12.94 36.03 6.59
C VAL A 104 13.84 36.86 7.48
N ARG A 105 14.93 36.29 8.02
CA ARG A 105 15.89 37.03 8.86
C ARG A 105 16.45 38.28 8.15
N ALA A 106 16.60 38.21 6.82
CA ALA A 106 17.09 39.28 5.97
C ALA A 106 16.02 40.33 5.57
N GLY A 107 14.77 40.21 6.03
CA GLY A 107 13.71 41.18 5.77
C GLY A 107 12.49 40.64 5.02
N GLY A 108 12.55 39.40 4.54
CA GLY A 108 11.48 38.78 3.76
C GLY A 108 10.19 38.53 4.55
N GLY A 109 9.07 38.45 3.83
CA GLY A 109 7.78 38.04 4.38
C GLY A 109 7.55 36.54 4.20
N LEU A 110 7.08 35.85 5.25
CA LEU A 110 6.66 34.45 5.19
C LEU A 110 5.21 34.30 5.61
N LEU A 111 4.38 33.68 4.78
CA LEU A 111 3.07 33.16 5.18
C LEU A 111 3.13 31.63 5.21
N PHE A 112 2.79 31.03 6.34
CA PHE A 112 2.76 29.59 6.50
C PHE A 112 1.33 29.11 6.73
N SER A 113 0.86 28.19 5.89
CA SER A 113 -0.42 27.49 6.04
C SER A 113 -0.13 26.01 6.22
N PRO A 114 -0.44 25.42 7.39
CA PRO A 114 -0.10 24.04 7.67
C PRO A 114 -0.94 23.07 6.83
N ASP A 115 -0.26 22.06 6.28
CA ASP A 115 -0.89 20.86 5.71
C ASP A 115 -0.46 19.67 6.55
N LEU A 116 -1.32 19.19 7.44
CA LEU A 116 -0.91 18.28 8.51
C LEU A 116 -0.38 16.95 7.98
N GLY A 117 -0.96 16.36 6.93
CA GLY A 117 -0.51 15.09 6.33
C GLY A 117 -0.24 13.94 7.32
N GLY A 118 -0.74 14.00 8.55
CA GLY A 118 -0.38 13.06 9.62
C GLY A 118 0.12 13.73 10.89
N GLN A 119 0.40 12.90 11.90
CA GLN A 119 1.18 13.34 13.06
C GLN A 119 2.64 13.63 12.70
N GLY A 120 3.21 12.89 11.74
CA GLY A 120 4.56 13.14 11.22
C GLY A 120 4.70 14.50 10.54
N GLY A 121 3.73 14.89 9.71
CA GLY A 121 3.73 16.21 9.08
C GLY A 121 3.59 17.33 10.11
N ALA A 122 2.74 17.18 11.12
CA ALA A 122 2.64 18.14 12.23
C ALA A 122 3.96 18.32 13.00
N GLU A 123 4.69 17.24 13.30
CA GLU A 123 6.00 17.31 13.97
C GLU A 123 7.04 18.00 13.08
N ALA A 124 7.07 17.66 11.79
CA ALA A 124 8.04 18.21 10.87
C ALA A 124 7.83 19.72 10.64
N GLN A 125 6.58 20.16 10.52
CA GLN A 125 6.22 21.58 10.48
C GLN A 125 6.53 22.29 11.79
N SER A 126 6.26 21.64 12.93
CA SER A 126 6.64 22.16 14.25
C SER A 126 8.15 22.35 14.40
N ARG A 127 8.97 21.51 13.76
CA ARG A 127 10.42 21.68 13.73
C ARG A 127 10.82 22.95 12.99
N PHE A 128 10.25 23.19 11.82
CA PHE A 128 10.47 24.41 11.04
C PHE A 128 9.99 25.67 11.79
N LEU A 129 8.83 25.58 12.45
CA LEU A 129 8.21 26.71 13.16
C LEU A 129 8.81 26.99 14.54
N ARG A 130 9.66 26.10 15.07
CA ARG A 130 10.26 26.22 16.40
C ARG A 130 11.00 27.53 16.59
N ASP A 131 11.80 27.93 15.61
CA ASP A 131 12.57 29.18 15.66
C ASP A 131 11.66 30.41 15.61
N TYR A 132 10.45 30.22 15.06
CA TYR A 132 9.40 31.22 15.07
C TYR A 132 8.52 31.15 16.33
N GLY A 133 8.88 30.39 17.36
CA GLY A 133 8.10 30.31 18.61
C GLY A 133 6.67 29.81 18.41
N ALA A 134 6.46 28.90 17.45
CA ALA A 134 5.18 28.28 17.17
C ALA A 134 5.34 26.78 16.88
N LYS A 135 4.25 26.02 17.04
CA LYS A 135 4.17 24.62 16.61
C LYS A 135 2.77 24.25 16.17
N VAL A 136 2.67 23.20 15.37
CA VAL A 136 1.42 22.66 14.84
C VAL A 136 1.08 21.39 15.60
N LEU A 137 -0.13 21.31 16.15
CA LEU A 137 -0.61 20.12 16.83
C LEU A 137 -1.35 19.21 15.84
N PRO A 138 -1.24 17.87 15.95
CA PRO A 138 -2.04 16.91 15.19
C PRO A 138 -3.46 16.84 15.77
N LEU A 139 -4.14 17.97 15.72
CA LEU A 139 -5.46 18.27 16.26
C LEU A 139 -6.15 19.23 15.30
N GLN A 140 -7.44 19.41 15.52
CA GLN A 140 -8.28 20.26 14.71
C GLN A 140 -9.06 21.28 15.55
N VAL A 141 -9.25 22.48 15.00
CA VAL A 141 -10.17 23.45 15.56
C VAL A 141 -11.61 23.00 15.33
N ARG A 142 -12.38 22.85 16.41
CA ARG A 142 -13.79 22.43 16.38
C ARG A 142 -14.66 23.37 17.18
N ASP A 143 -15.80 23.73 16.63
CA ASP A 143 -16.81 24.56 17.30
C ASP A 143 -18.22 24.15 16.83
N ASP A 144 -18.84 23.24 17.59
CA ASP A 144 -20.17 22.73 17.23
C ASP A 144 -21.28 23.77 17.46
N SER A 145 -21.06 24.76 18.34
CA SER A 145 -22.04 25.82 18.64
C SER A 145 -22.15 26.87 17.52
N HIS A 146 -21.08 27.04 16.74
CA HIS A 146 -21.04 27.97 15.59
C HIS A 146 -20.90 27.23 14.26
N ARG A 147 -21.37 25.98 14.20
CA ARG A 147 -21.24 25.12 13.02
C ARG A 147 -22.23 25.50 11.93
N TYR A 148 -21.72 25.56 10.71
CA TYR A 148 -22.46 25.63 9.46
C TYR A 148 -22.24 24.35 8.64
N VAL A 149 -23.33 23.76 8.16
CA VAL A 149 -23.30 22.57 7.30
C VAL A 149 -23.84 22.98 5.92
N PRO A 150 -22.99 22.97 4.87
CA PRO A 150 -23.42 23.30 3.52
C PRO A 150 -24.57 22.39 3.05
N GLN A 151 -25.37 22.85 2.08
CA GLN A 151 -26.45 22.07 1.49
C GLN A 151 -26.09 21.69 0.04
N PRO A 152 -26.15 20.41 -0.36
CA PRO A 152 -26.59 19.26 0.44
C PRO A 152 -25.59 18.91 1.57
N PRO A 153 -26.06 18.37 2.70
CA PRO A 153 -25.19 18.08 3.84
C PRO A 153 -24.15 17.03 3.42
N PRO A 154 -22.87 17.23 3.74
CA PRO A 154 -21.86 16.19 3.56
C PRO A 154 -22.20 14.97 4.42
N ASN A 155 -21.79 13.79 3.97
CA ASN A 155 -21.91 12.59 4.79
C ASN A 155 -21.16 12.77 6.13
N ARG A 156 -21.79 12.38 7.24
CA ARG A 156 -21.16 12.16 8.56
C ARG A 156 -20.51 13.40 9.20
N ASP A 157 -21.29 14.47 9.34
CA ASP A 157 -21.00 15.60 10.23
C ASP A 157 -19.82 16.53 9.90
N ALA A 158 -19.38 16.59 8.65
CA ALA A 158 -18.43 17.61 8.20
C ALA A 158 -19.11 18.98 7.97
N GLY A 159 -18.33 20.06 7.94
CA GLY A 159 -18.83 21.41 7.70
C GLY A 159 -17.79 22.50 8.02
N TYR A 160 -18.29 23.71 8.25
CA TYR A 160 -17.51 24.88 8.64
C TYR A 160 -17.94 25.31 10.04
N ALA A 161 -17.11 26.10 10.71
CA ALA A 161 -17.52 26.95 11.81
C ALA A 161 -17.23 28.40 11.44
N TRP A 162 -17.77 29.36 12.18
CA TRP A 162 -17.49 30.77 11.98
C TRP A 162 -17.01 31.43 13.26
N THR A 163 -16.33 32.57 13.12
CA THR A 163 -15.85 33.39 14.23
C THR A 163 -15.92 34.88 13.91
N THR A 164 -16.19 35.69 14.92
CA THR A 164 -16.10 37.16 14.90
C THR A 164 -14.99 37.68 15.83
N GLU A 165 -14.20 36.78 16.42
CA GLU A 165 -13.07 37.13 17.29
C GLU A 165 -11.86 37.58 16.45
N ILE A 166 -11.94 38.82 15.97
CA ILE A 166 -10.96 39.47 15.09
C ILE A 166 -10.28 40.61 15.84
N ALA A 167 -8.95 40.58 15.94
CA ALA A 167 -8.17 41.65 16.53
C ALA A 167 -8.04 42.85 15.58
N ASP A 168 -7.96 44.07 16.13
CA ASP A 168 -7.65 45.26 15.34
C ASP A 168 -6.16 45.26 14.96
N HIS A 169 -5.89 45.11 13.66
CA HIS A 169 -4.55 45.06 13.10
C HIS A 169 -4.58 45.48 11.62
N PRO A 170 -3.51 46.07 11.04
CA PRO A 170 -3.49 46.40 9.62
C PRO A 170 -3.87 45.25 8.67
N ALA A 171 -3.50 44.01 9.03
CA ALA A 171 -3.80 42.80 8.26
C ALA A 171 -5.27 42.32 8.36
N THR A 172 -6.05 42.82 9.32
CA THR A 172 -7.46 42.43 9.54
C THR A 172 -8.44 43.57 9.19
N ARG A 173 -7.96 44.65 8.56
CA ARG A 173 -8.80 45.79 8.18
C ARG A 173 -9.96 45.33 7.29
N GLY A 174 -11.19 45.55 7.74
CA GLY A 174 -12.40 45.18 7.01
C GLY A 174 -12.85 43.73 7.22
N VAL A 175 -12.15 42.95 8.05
CA VAL A 175 -12.53 41.59 8.42
C VAL A 175 -13.42 41.66 9.67
N GLN A 176 -14.63 41.11 9.58
CA GLN A 176 -15.60 41.08 10.70
C GLN A 176 -15.98 39.66 11.08
N CYS A 177 -15.99 38.75 10.11
CA CYS A 177 -16.38 37.36 10.27
C CYS A 177 -15.52 36.48 9.35
N ILE A 178 -15.08 35.34 9.87
CA ILE A 178 -14.37 34.31 9.10
C ILE A 178 -15.07 32.98 9.31
N PHE A 179 -15.37 32.29 8.21
CA PHE A 179 -15.72 30.87 8.21
C PHE A 179 -14.47 30.05 8.04
N TYR A 180 -14.35 28.91 8.72
CA TYR A 180 -13.20 28.02 8.65
C TYR A 180 -13.62 26.55 8.66
N PRO A 181 -12.92 25.68 7.89
CA PRO A 181 -13.31 24.28 7.74
C PRO A 181 -13.10 23.49 9.03
N THR A 182 -14.14 22.75 9.43
CA THR A 182 -14.12 21.82 10.57
C THR A 182 -14.38 20.34 10.19
N PRO A 183 -14.03 19.83 8.99
CA PRO A 183 -14.31 18.45 8.62
C PRO A 183 -13.40 17.48 9.37
N GLN A 184 -13.80 16.22 9.46
CA GLN A 184 -13.12 15.21 10.27
C GLN A 184 -11.59 15.08 10.03
N HIS A 185 -10.84 15.08 11.12
CA HIS A 185 -9.45 14.62 11.19
C HIS A 185 -9.40 13.07 11.09
N ARG A 186 -8.88 12.52 9.98
CA ARG A 186 -8.42 11.11 9.90
C ARG A 186 -6.90 11.10 10.07
N TRP A 187 -6.29 9.97 10.45
CA TRP A 187 -4.84 9.87 10.63
C TRP A 187 -4.01 10.06 9.35
N ASP A 188 -4.64 10.04 8.17
CA ASP A 188 -4.05 10.21 6.82
C ASP A 188 -4.83 11.19 5.90
N ASP A 189 -5.96 11.78 6.34
CA ASP A 189 -6.72 12.80 5.60
C ASP A 189 -6.97 14.03 6.50
N PHE A 190 -6.28 15.15 6.24
CA PHE A 190 -6.26 16.34 7.10
C PHE A 190 -6.65 17.64 6.39
N TYR A 191 -7.79 17.65 5.70
CA TYR A 191 -8.24 18.84 4.97
C TYR A 191 -9.03 19.78 5.89
N SER A 192 -8.40 20.43 6.87
CA SER A 192 -9.12 21.27 7.86
C SER A 192 -8.35 22.46 8.41
N THR A 193 -8.92 23.12 9.43
CA THR A 193 -8.22 24.14 10.23
C THR A 193 -7.36 23.47 11.31
N ALA A 194 -6.05 23.47 11.09
CA ALA A 194 -5.08 22.88 12.02
C ALA A 194 -4.99 23.68 13.33
N VAL A 195 -4.59 23.02 14.42
CA VAL A 195 -4.38 23.72 15.70
C VAL A 195 -2.94 24.23 15.77
N MET A 196 -2.78 25.55 15.89
CA MET A 196 -1.49 26.20 16.11
C MET A 196 -1.32 26.53 17.59
N GLN A 197 -0.21 26.10 18.18
CA GLN A 197 0.21 26.52 19.51
C GLN A 197 1.34 27.54 19.39
N LEU A 198 1.07 28.75 19.85
CA LEU A 198 2.03 29.85 19.90
C LEU A 198 2.74 29.77 21.26
N THR A 199 4.04 29.52 21.24
CA THR A 199 4.85 29.33 22.47
C THR A 199 5.61 30.58 22.87
N ASP A 200 5.69 31.57 21.99
CA ASP A 200 6.34 32.86 22.20
C ASP A 200 5.28 33.97 22.31
N PRO A 201 5.30 34.80 23.36
CA PRO A 201 4.34 35.89 23.54
C PRO A 201 4.46 37.01 22.48
N ALA A 202 5.52 37.04 21.67
CA ALA A 202 5.67 38.02 20.59
C ALA A 202 4.64 37.85 19.44
N TRP A 203 3.93 36.72 19.39
CA TRP A 203 2.86 36.51 18.43
C TRP A 203 1.62 37.36 18.73
N GLN A 204 1.15 38.06 17.72
CA GLN A 204 -0.15 38.75 17.75
C GLN A 204 -1.19 37.85 17.08
N VAL A 205 -2.19 37.40 17.83
CA VAL A 205 -3.31 36.63 17.29
C VAL A 205 -4.28 37.57 16.59
N LEU A 206 -4.47 37.36 15.29
CA LEU A 206 -5.35 38.16 14.44
C LEU A 206 -6.79 37.64 14.44
N VAL A 207 -6.93 36.32 14.39
CA VAL A 207 -8.23 35.64 14.37
C VAL A 207 -8.15 34.46 15.33
N ARG A 208 -9.17 34.32 16.17
CA ARG A 208 -9.34 33.20 17.10
C ARG A 208 -10.67 32.51 16.82
N GLY A 209 -10.81 31.23 17.18
CA GLY A 209 -12.15 30.64 17.28
C GLY A 209 -13.00 31.34 18.35
N MET A 210 -14.32 31.14 18.33
CA MET A 210 -15.23 31.66 19.37
C MET A 210 -14.95 30.99 20.73
N ASP A 211 -15.52 31.50 21.82
CA ASP A 211 -15.33 30.95 23.18
C ASP A 211 -15.70 29.46 23.33
N SER A 212 -16.64 28.96 22.52
CA SER A 212 -17.03 27.54 22.49
C SER A 212 -16.10 26.65 21.65
N SER A 213 -15.17 27.25 20.90
CA SER A 213 -14.24 26.51 20.07
C SER A 213 -13.15 25.83 20.90
N SER A 214 -12.66 24.72 20.38
CA SER A 214 -11.69 23.87 21.07
C SER A 214 -10.70 23.26 20.09
N ALA A 215 -9.55 22.85 20.62
CA ALA A 215 -8.65 21.95 19.92
C ALA A 215 -9.05 20.50 20.24
N SER A 216 -9.58 19.83 19.23
CA SER A 216 -10.24 18.54 19.33
C SER A 216 -9.58 17.49 18.43
N ARG A 217 -9.79 16.22 18.77
CA ARG A 217 -9.36 15.07 17.97
C ARG A 217 -10.58 14.21 17.62
N CYS A 218 -10.66 13.74 16.39
CA CYS A 218 -11.64 12.73 16.01
C CYS A 218 -11.07 11.32 16.21
N VAL A 219 -11.92 10.41 16.67
CA VAL A 219 -11.67 8.99 16.91
C VAL A 219 -12.75 8.20 16.17
N LEU A 220 -12.36 7.12 15.47
CA LEU A 220 -13.26 6.20 14.78
C LEU A 220 -14.31 6.90 13.90
N TYR A 221 -13.94 7.99 13.23
CA TYR A 221 -14.77 8.65 12.23
C TYR A 221 -16.01 9.42 12.71
N VAL A 222 -16.36 9.33 14.00
CA VAL A 222 -17.60 9.92 14.54
C VAL A 222 -17.44 10.48 15.95
N ASN A 223 -16.47 10.01 16.73
CA ASN A 223 -16.31 10.41 18.13
C ASN A 223 -15.31 11.55 18.22
N TRP A 224 -15.61 12.56 19.02
CA TRP A 224 -14.72 13.70 19.22
C TRP A 224 -14.32 13.82 20.67
N SER A 225 -13.04 14.08 20.90
CA SER A 225 -12.49 14.34 22.22
C SER A 225 -11.84 15.72 22.22
N VAL A 226 -12.29 16.58 23.14
CA VAL A 226 -11.66 17.87 23.40
C VAL A 226 -10.33 17.61 24.09
N VAL A 227 -9.23 18.07 23.49
CA VAL A 227 -7.89 17.95 24.06
C VAL A 227 -7.49 19.24 24.76
N VAL A 228 -7.85 20.40 24.19
CA VAL A 228 -7.67 21.71 24.82
C VAL A 228 -8.97 22.49 24.72
N ALA A 229 -9.58 22.78 25.87
CA ALA A 229 -10.82 23.54 26.01
C ALA A 229 -10.53 25.05 26.06
N ALA A 230 -9.86 25.57 25.03
CA ALA A 230 -9.59 26.99 24.86
C ALA A 230 -9.66 27.37 23.38
N PRO A 231 -10.13 28.57 23.02
CA PRO A 231 -10.30 28.95 21.62
C PRO A 231 -8.96 29.05 20.88
N PRO A 232 -8.69 28.18 19.88
CA PRO A 232 -7.40 28.16 19.20
C PRO A 232 -7.18 29.39 18.29
N PRO A 233 -5.93 29.85 18.12
CA PRO A 233 -5.58 30.81 17.07
C PRO A 233 -5.85 30.22 15.67
N ILE A 234 -6.52 31.01 14.82
CA ILE A 234 -6.76 30.67 13.40
C ILE A 234 -5.80 31.44 12.50
N ALA A 235 -5.52 32.71 12.80
CA ALA A 235 -4.50 33.50 12.12
C ALA A 235 -3.67 34.29 13.14
N ALA A 236 -2.36 34.37 12.91
CA ALA A 236 -1.45 35.11 13.77
C ALA A 236 -0.29 35.70 12.96
N VAL A 237 0.32 36.77 13.47
CA VAL A 237 1.47 37.43 12.85
C VAL A 237 2.52 37.80 13.89
N ARG A 238 3.78 37.90 13.46
CA ARG A 238 4.87 38.46 14.26
C ARG A 238 5.96 39.08 13.40
N GLU A 239 6.69 40.00 13.98
CA GLU A 239 8.00 40.42 13.45
C GLU A 239 9.07 39.41 13.89
N PHE A 240 10.06 39.17 13.04
CA PHE A 240 11.15 38.22 13.34
C PHE A 240 12.46 38.69 12.69
N ASP A 241 13.43 39.05 13.53
CA ASP A 241 14.63 39.78 13.11
C ASP A 241 14.26 40.99 12.24
N GLN A 242 14.71 41.03 10.98
CA GLN A 242 14.34 42.11 10.06
C GLN A 242 13.06 41.83 9.28
N GLY A 243 12.52 40.60 9.34
CA GLY A 243 11.39 40.14 8.54
C GLY A 243 10.07 40.03 9.28
N ARG A 244 9.08 39.43 8.61
CA ARG A 244 7.74 39.20 9.16
C ARG A 244 7.23 37.80 8.83
N VAL A 245 6.52 37.20 9.78
CA VAL A 245 5.93 35.88 9.65
C VAL A 245 4.44 35.95 9.97
N GLY A 246 3.63 35.32 9.11
CA GLY A 246 2.21 35.11 9.29
C GLY A 246 1.90 33.62 9.30
N LEU A 247 0.97 33.21 10.15
CA LEU A 247 0.42 31.87 10.18
C LEU A 247 -1.08 31.92 9.88
N LEU A 248 -1.54 31.04 8.99
CA LEU A 248 -2.96 30.85 8.69
C LEU A 248 -3.29 29.37 8.82
N ALA A 249 -3.95 28.99 9.92
CA ALA A 249 -4.29 27.61 10.27
C ALA A 249 -5.21 26.91 9.26
N VAL A 250 -5.95 27.68 8.47
CA VAL A 250 -6.82 27.14 7.42
C VAL A 250 -5.93 26.60 6.31
N MET A 251 -6.06 25.30 6.04
CA MET A 251 -5.27 24.63 5.00
C MET A 251 -5.40 25.33 3.63
N SER A 252 -4.27 25.40 2.91
CA SER A 252 -4.15 26.00 1.58
C SER A 252 -5.16 25.50 0.54
N TYR A 253 -5.77 24.32 0.76
CA TYR A 253 -6.86 23.80 -0.04
C TYR A 253 -8.04 24.78 -0.14
N TYR A 254 -8.39 25.42 0.99
CA TYR A 254 -9.52 26.33 1.14
C TYR A 254 -9.18 27.79 0.84
N THR A 255 -7.90 28.10 0.62
CA THR A 255 -7.42 29.48 0.49
C THR A 255 -6.71 29.75 -0.83
N LEU A 256 -6.00 28.76 -1.41
CA LEU A 256 -5.18 28.91 -2.61
C LEU A 256 -5.55 27.92 -3.72
N TRP A 257 -5.88 26.67 -3.38
CA TRP A 257 -6.03 25.60 -4.39
C TRP A 257 -7.45 25.48 -4.95
N HIS A 258 -8.43 25.21 -4.09
CA HIS A 258 -9.81 24.96 -4.48
C HIS A 258 -10.84 25.81 -3.70
N PRO A 259 -10.57 27.10 -3.43
CA PRO A 259 -11.44 27.95 -2.64
C PRO A 259 -12.85 28.15 -3.23
N TYR A 260 -13.08 27.86 -4.50
CA TYR A 260 -14.38 28.10 -5.18
C TYR A 260 -15.01 26.84 -5.81
N TRP A 261 -14.59 25.64 -5.42
CA TRP A 261 -15.15 24.40 -5.97
C TRP A 261 -16.62 24.18 -5.60
N THR A 262 -17.46 23.90 -6.61
CA THR A 262 -18.90 23.64 -6.49
C THR A 262 -19.24 22.14 -6.58
N PRO A 263 -20.48 21.70 -6.26
CA PRO A 263 -20.93 20.32 -6.49
C PRO A 263 -20.72 19.83 -7.92
N GLU A 264 -20.89 20.69 -8.93
CA GLU A 264 -20.69 20.33 -10.33
C GLU A 264 -19.22 19.99 -10.60
N ASP A 265 -18.29 20.73 -10.00
CA ASP A 265 -16.85 20.46 -10.12
C ASP A 265 -16.47 19.17 -9.42
N HIS A 266 -17.04 18.90 -8.25
CA HIS A 266 -16.97 17.60 -7.58
C HIS A 266 -17.45 16.46 -8.48
N SER A 267 -18.57 16.64 -9.19
CA SER A 267 -19.14 15.63 -10.08
C SER A 267 -18.27 15.38 -11.33
N LYS A 268 -17.67 16.42 -11.90
CA LYS A 268 -16.73 16.32 -13.03
C LYS A 268 -15.44 15.61 -12.61
N TYR A 269 -14.93 15.96 -11.43
CA TYR A 269 -13.75 15.31 -10.86
C TYR A 269 -14.04 13.83 -10.52
N GLN A 270 -15.24 13.52 -10.00
CA GLN A 270 -15.72 12.15 -9.79
C GLN A 270 -15.74 11.33 -11.06
N LYS A 271 -16.27 11.88 -12.15
CA LYS A 271 -16.32 11.21 -13.45
C LYS A 271 -14.93 10.95 -14.00
N LYS A 272 -14.02 11.93 -13.87
CA LYS A 272 -12.66 11.84 -14.42
C LYS A 272 -11.73 10.92 -13.62
N TRP A 273 -11.83 10.93 -12.29
CA TRP A 273 -10.86 10.26 -11.40
C TRP A 273 -11.47 9.24 -10.44
N GLY A 274 -12.78 8.98 -10.52
CA GLY A 274 -13.48 8.07 -9.62
C GLY A 274 -13.63 8.56 -8.18
N ARG A 275 -13.22 9.79 -7.87
CA ARG A 275 -13.29 10.41 -6.54
C ARG A 275 -14.07 11.71 -6.64
N GLY A 276 -15.27 11.78 -6.05
CA GLY A 276 -16.09 12.99 -6.07
C GLY A 276 -15.88 13.93 -4.89
N GLN A 277 -14.88 13.66 -4.05
CA GLN A 277 -14.65 14.33 -2.78
C GLN A 277 -13.16 14.58 -2.56
N ILE A 278 -12.89 15.57 -1.70
CA ILE A 278 -11.56 15.94 -1.22
C ILE A 278 -11.20 14.92 -0.15
N GLY A 279 -10.24 14.04 -0.42
CA GLY A 279 -9.98 12.88 0.44
C GLY A 279 -11.21 11.99 0.63
N GLU A 280 -11.17 11.12 1.66
CA GLU A 280 -12.33 10.30 2.05
C GLU A 280 -13.37 11.09 2.87
N ARG A 281 -13.07 12.34 3.26
CA ARG A 281 -13.92 13.23 4.04
C ARG A 281 -13.83 14.68 3.55
N SER A 282 -14.95 15.20 3.04
CA SER A 282 -15.09 16.59 2.58
C SER A 282 -15.95 17.42 3.54
N THR A 283 -15.69 18.74 3.62
CA THR A 283 -16.58 19.77 4.19
C THR A 283 -17.95 19.88 3.52
N GLY A 284 -18.18 19.17 2.43
CA GLY A 284 -19.24 19.48 1.47
C GLY A 284 -18.72 20.51 0.48
N ASP A 285 -19.61 21.38 0.01
CA ASP A 285 -19.25 22.44 -0.93
C ASP A 285 -18.17 23.35 -0.34
N ILE A 286 -17.23 23.78 -1.19
CA ILE A 286 -16.31 24.85 -0.81
C ILE A 286 -16.90 26.19 -1.21
N ASP A 287 -17.17 26.37 -2.50
CA ASP A 287 -17.93 27.48 -3.09
C ASP A 287 -17.72 28.85 -2.40
N GLY A 288 -16.45 29.20 -2.14
CA GLY A 288 -16.09 30.47 -1.53
C GLY A 288 -16.52 30.65 -0.07
N ILE A 289 -16.94 29.62 0.65
CA ILE A 289 -17.45 29.73 2.04
C ILE A 289 -16.41 30.38 2.95
N PHE A 290 -15.16 29.90 2.95
CA PHE A 290 -14.06 30.56 3.66
C PHE A 290 -13.78 31.96 3.09
N MET A 291 -13.79 32.12 1.78
CA MET A 291 -13.32 33.34 1.11
C MET A 291 -14.26 34.53 1.32
N GLU A 292 -15.55 34.37 1.00
CA GLU A 292 -16.50 35.48 0.87
C GLU A 292 -17.97 35.09 1.15
N LYS A 293 -18.37 33.85 0.83
CA LYS A 293 -19.77 33.43 0.82
C LYS A 293 -20.37 33.26 2.21
N GLY A 294 -19.65 32.59 3.13
CA GLY A 294 -20.17 32.19 4.44
C GLY A 294 -21.41 31.29 4.35
N ASP A 295 -22.38 31.48 5.24
CA ASP A 295 -23.60 30.64 5.36
C ASP A 295 -24.82 31.18 4.57
N GLY A 296 -24.64 32.28 3.83
CA GLY A 296 -25.71 32.99 3.11
C GLY A 296 -26.48 34.02 3.97
N VAL A 297 -26.25 34.06 5.28
CA VAL A 297 -26.73 35.11 6.20
C VAL A 297 -25.56 35.98 6.65
N ARG A 298 -24.46 35.34 7.07
CA ARG A 298 -23.18 35.95 7.38
C ARG A 298 -22.25 35.73 6.20
N THR A 299 -21.61 36.79 5.75
CA THR A 299 -20.53 36.71 4.78
C THR A 299 -19.21 36.39 5.50
N SER A 300 -18.34 35.63 4.85
CA SER A 300 -16.95 35.48 5.31
C SER A 300 -16.10 36.61 4.72
N GLN A 301 -14.98 36.94 5.37
CA GLN A 301 -13.97 37.87 4.84
C GLN A 301 -12.57 37.23 4.78
N GLY A 302 -12.53 35.92 4.48
CA GLY A 302 -11.27 35.17 4.40
C GLY A 302 -10.35 35.67 3.29
N ARG A 303 -10.91 36.16 2.18
CA ARG A 303 -10.12 36.78 1.11
C ARG A 303 -9.46 38.07 1.58
N GLU A 304 -10.20 38.93 2.26
CA GLU A 304 -9.71 40.21 2.78
C GLU A 304 -8.64 39.99 3.84
N LEU A 305 -8.80 38.98 4.71
CA LEU A 305 -7.75 38.54 5.63
C LEU A 305 -6.48 38.09 4.89
N LEU A 306 -6.60 37.24 3.88
CA LEU A 306 -5.46 36.76 3.09
C LEU A 306 -4.72 37.93 2.41
N ILE A 307 -5.45 38.85 1.78
CA ILE A 307 -4.89 40.05 1.15
C ILE A 307 -4.18 40.92 2.20
N GLY A 308 -4.83 41.18 3.33
CA GLY A 308 -4.29 42.00 4.41
C GLY A 308 -2.99 41.43 4.98
N MET A 309 -2.93 40.11 5.18
CA MET A 309 -1.71 39.42 5.61
C MET A 309 -0.59 39.52 4.57
N LEU A 310 -0.87 39.24 3.28
CA LEU A 310 0.13 39.32 2.21
C LEU A 310 0.72 40.73 2.08
N ARG A 311 -0.11 41.77 2.21
CA ARG A 311 0.36 43.16 2.19
C ARG A 311 1.23 43.49 3.40
N TRP A 312 0.76 43.16 4.60
CA TRP A 312 1.51 43.44 5.82
C TRP A 312 2.88 42.74 5.84
N LEU A 313 2.96 41.52 5.31
CA LEU A 313 4.21 40.79 5.12
C LEU A 313 5.11 41.46 4.07
N GLY A 314 4.53 41.84 2.92
CA GLY A 314 5.30 42.37 1.79
C GLY A 314 5.82 43.80 2.00
N ASP A 315 5.12 44.62 2.78
CA ASP A 315 5.52 46.01 3.04
C ASP A 315 6.89 46.11 3.73
N ASN A 316 7.21 45.15 4.60
CA ASN A 316 8.51 45.09 5.25
C ASN A 316 9.63 44.68 4.28
N ALA A 317 9.38 43.64 3.48
CA ALA A 317 10.35 43.11 2.52
C ALA A 317 10.74 44.14 1.44
N ARG A 318 9.82 45.05 1.09
CA ARG A 318 10.10 46.18 0.20
C ARG A 318 11.19 47.10 0.77
N GLY A 319 11.15 47.38 2.07
CA GLY A 319 12.19 48.14 2.78
C GLY A 319 13.55 47.45 2.78
N ALA A 320 13.57 46.12 2.70
CA ALA A 320 14.78 45.30 2.58
C ALA A 320 15.26 45.11 1.13
N GLY A 321 14.66 45.79 0.15
CA GLY A 321 15.05 45.72 -1.26
C GLY A 321 14.63 44.44 -1.97
N MET A 322 13.61 43.74 -1.46
CA MET A 322 13.07 42.51 -2.06
C MET A 322 11.89 42.80 -2.99
N GLY A 323 11.69 41.94 -3.99
CA GLY A 323 10.63 42.03 -4.98
C GLY A 323 11.08 42.32 -6.41
N GLY A 324 10.10 42.68 -7.26
CA GLY A 324 10.35 43.03 -8.66
C GLY A 324 10.52 41.81 -9.53
N TYR A 325 9.72 40.78 -9.27
CA TYR A 325 9.71 39.55 -10.06
C TYR A 325 9.27 39.83 -11.50
N THR A 326 10.02 39.26 -12.44
CA THR A 326 9.54 38.95 -13.79
C THR A 326 9.97 37.53 -14.15
N ALA A 327 9.22 36.89 -15.06
CA ALA A 327 9.53 35.54 -15.51
C ALA A 327 10.93 35.46 -16.14
N GLU A 328 11.31 36.49 -16.91
CA GLU A 328 12.61 36.59 -17.59
C GLU A 328 13.76 36.74 -16.58
N ARG A 329 13.60 37.63 -15.58
CA ARG A 329 14.63 37.83 -14.55
C ARG A 329 14.81 36.57 -13.72
N PHE A 330 13.73 35.92 -13.33
CA PHE A 330 13.79 34.68 -12.56
C PHE A 330 14.42 33.53 -13.37
N ALA A 331 14.05 33.37 -14.64
CA ALA A 331 14.63 32.34 -15.51
C ALA A 331 16.12 32.55 -15.82
N ALA A 332 16.62 33.79 -15.73
CA ALA A 332 18.03 34.12 -15.90
C ALA A 332 18.89 33.84 -14.66
N LEU A 333 18.30 33.60 -13.48
CA LEU A 333 19.05 33.31 -12.27
C LEU A 333 19.60 31.87 -12.29
N PRO A 334 20.82 31.64 -11.75
CA PRO A 334 21.35 30.29 -11.61
C PRO A 334 20.47 29.43 -10.69
N VAL A 335 20.03 28.28 -11.20
CA VAL A 335 19.28 27.28 -10.42
C VAL A 335 20.27 26.32 -9.76
N PRO A 336 20.28 26.19 -8.42
CA PRO A 336 21.15 25.21 -7.75
C PRO A 336 20.81 23.77 -8.16
N ALA A 337 21.76 22.85 -7.98
CA ALA A 337 21.47 21.43 -8.18
C ALA A 337 20.47 20.91 -7.12
N MET A 338 19.62 19.96 -7.53
CA MET A 338 18.88 19.11 -6.58
C MET A 338 19.84 18.43 -5.61
N ALA A 339 19.40 18.21 -4.37
CA ALA A 339 20.16 17.36 -3.46
C ALA A 339 20.24 15.94 -4.04
N VAL A 340 21.41 15.31 -3.92
CA VAL A 340 21.62 13.93 -4.39
C VAL A 340 21.13 12.97 -3.32
N ALA A 341 20.33 11.98 -3.72
CA ALA A 341 19.98 10.88 -2.83
C ALA A 341 21.22 9.99 -2.62
N PRO A 342 21.59 9.64 -1.38
CA PRO A 342 22.63 8.66 -1.15
C PRO A 342 22.26 7.33 -1.82
N GLU A 343 23.24 6.63 -2.42
CA GLU A 343 22.98 5.37 -3.13
C GLU A 343 22.74 4.18 -2.20
N TRP A 344 23.31 4.22 -0.99
CA TRP A 344 23.36 3.08 -0.06
C TRP A 344 21.98 2.53 0.35
N PRO A 345 20.90 3.32 0.52
CA PRO A 345 19.58 2.76 0.89
C PRO A 345 18.98 1.87 -0.19
N PHE A 346 19.45 1.98 -1.44
CA PHE A 346 18.92 1.27 -2.60
C PHE A 346 19.75 0.05 -2.98
N LYS A 347 20.89 -0.17 -2.33
CA LYS A 347 21.81 -1.24 -2.70
C LYS A 347 22.42 -1.88 -1.46
N TRP A 348 22.46 -3.21 -1.45
CA TRP A 348 23.34 -3.97 -0.58
C TRP A 348 24.62 -4.28 -1.35
N THR A 349 25.67 -3.48 -1.18
CA THR A 349 26.95 -3.64 -1.88
C THR A 349 28.08 -3.92 -0.92
N ALA A 350 29.05 -4.70 -1.40
CA ALA A 350 30.30 -4.91 -0.69
C ALA A 350 31.17 -3.62 -0.64
N GLU A 351 30.97 -2.68 -1.57
CA GLU A 351 31.72 -1.42 -1.67
C GLU A 351 30.80 -0.20 -1.97
N PRO A 352 31.01 0.97 -1.35
CA PRO A 352 31.85 1.16 -0.16
C PRO A 352 31.31 0.30 0.98
N LYS A 353 32.22 -0.31 1.76
CA LYS A 353 31.88 -1.32 2.76
C LYS A 353 30.79 -0.84 3.72
N GLN A 354 29.58 -1.40 3.58
CA GLN A 354 28.54 -1.26 4.60
C GLN A 354 28.99 -1.96 5.87
N GLN A 355 28.78 -1.31 7.01
CA GLN A 355 29.03 -1.88 8.33
C GLN A 355 27.76 -2.55 8.82
N ASN A 356 27.91 -3.70 9.48
CA ASN A 356 26.82 -4.39 10.14
C ASN A 356 26.81 -3.96 11.62
N PHE A 357 25.86 -3.09 11.96
CA PHE A 357 25.63 -2.63 13.32
C PHE A 357 24.73 -3.62 14.05
N LYS A 358 25.11 -4.00 15.26
CA LYS A 358 24.37 -4.93 16.10
C LYS A 358 23.29 -4.19 16.88
N ILE A 359 22.07 -4.70 16.79
CA ILE A 359 20.89 -4.17 17.47
C ILE A 359 20.40 -5.22 18.46
N LEU A 360 20.22 -4.82 19.72
CA LEU A 360 19.59 -5.66 20.74
C LEU A 360 18.22 -5.10 21.09
N VAL A 361 17.18 -5.93 21.00
CA VAL A 361 15.78 -5.54 21.22
C VAL A 361 15.19 -6.39 22.34
N GLY A 362 14.52 -5.75 23.30
CA GLY A 362 13.72 -6.46 24.32
C GLY A 362 14.10 -6.17 25.78
N ALA A 363 14.88 -5.13 26.06
CA ALA A 363 15.28 -4.76 27.41
C ALA A 363 14.19 -4.01 28.18
N ARG A 364 14.03 -4.34 29.46
CA ARG A 364 13.10 -3.70 30.39
C ARG A 364 13.83 -3.24 31.64
N SER A 365 13.61 -2.02 32.06
CA SER A 365 14.28 -1.40 33.20
C SER A 365 13.33 -1.15 34.37
N ALA A 366 13.85 -0.51 35.42
CA ALA A 366 13.05 -0.08 36.57
C ALA A 366 11.98 0.99 36.24
N TRP A 367 11.83 1.39 34.96
CA TRP A 367 10.73 2.24 34.51
C TRP A 367 9.41 1.47 34.33
N SER A 368 9.43 0.13 34.23
CA SER A 368 8.26 -0.75 34.25
C SER A 368 8.47 -1.95 35.19
N ASP A 369 8.61 -3.16 34.65
CA ASP A 369 8.70 -4.43 35.38
C ASP A 369 10.10 -5.08 35.35
N GLY A 370 11.11 -4.37 34.86
CA GLY A 370 12.50 -4.79 34.87
C GLY A 370 13.30 -4.27 36.08
N GLU A 371 14.57 -4.65 36.12
CA GLU A 371 15.56 -4.26 37.12
C GLU A 371 16.61 -3.31 36.51
N GLY A 372 17.27 -2.52 37.36
CA GLY A 372 18.38 -1.65 36.97
C GLY A 372 18.00 -0.36 36.26
N THR A 373 18.98 0.52 36.09
CA THR A 373 18.84 1.84 35.44
C THR A 373 19.22 1.81 33.97
N LEU A 374 18.84 2.85 33.22
CA LEU A 374 19.19 2.98 31.80
C LEU A 374 20.71 3.13 31.60
N GLU A 375 21.43 3.73 32.55
CA GLU A 375 22.89 3.84 32.55
C GLU A 375 23.55 2.47 32.69
N GLU A 376 23.03 1.61 33.56
CA GLU A 376 23.52 0.24 33.75
C GLU A 376 23.29 -0.59 32.49
N TYR A 377 22.11 -0.47 31.88
CA TYR A 377 21.82 -1.08 30.58
C TYR A 377 22.73 -0.59 29.46
N ALA A 378 22.95 0.72 29.38
CA ALA A 378 23.84 1.32 28.39
C ALA A 378 25.28 0.84 28.57
N ALA A 379 25.77 0.75 29.80
CA ALA A 379 27.09 0.21 30.11
C ALA A 379 27.20 -1.27 29.71
N ALA A 380 26.21 -2.09 30.05
CA ALA A 380 26.19 -3.51 29.71
C ALA A 380 26.12 -3.73 28.19
N ALA A 381 25.32 -2.93 27.48
CA ALA A 381 25.19 -2.98 26.02
C ALA A 381 26.52 -2.62 25.31
N LYS A 382 27.19 -1.55 25.75
CA LYS A 382 28.53 -1.19 25.25
C LYS A 382 29.54 -2.30 25.48
N ALA A 383 29.55 -2.88 26.68
CA ALA A 383 30.44 -4.00 27.01
C ALA A 383 30.16 -5.25 26.14
N ALA A 384 28.91 -5.44 25.71
CA ALA A 384 28.49 -6.52 24.82
C ALA A 384 28.65 -6.22 23.31
N GLY A 385 29.18 -5.04 22.95
CA GLY A 385 29.37 -4.61 21.57
C GLY A 385 28.06 -4.39 20.81
N VAL A 386 27.05 -3.85 21.50
CA VAL A 386 25.76 -3.44 20.91
C VAL A 386 25.85 -1.98 20.48
N ASP A 387 25.42 -1.67 19.26
CA ASP A 387 25.43 -0.31 18.70
C ASP A 387 24.09 0.42 18.94
N VAL A 388 23.00 -0.35 18.99
CA VAL A 388 21.65 0.15 19.30
C VAL A 388 20.96 -0.79 20.28
N LEU A 389 20.55 -0.27 21.43
CA LEU A 389 19.70 -0.95 22.40
C LEU A 389 18.27 -0.43 22.27
N MET A 390 17.32 -1.30 21.97
CA MET A 390 15.90 -0.95 21.92
C MET A 390 15.19 -1.52 23.15
N MET A 391 14.74 -0.61 24.00
CA MET A 391 13.96 -0.92 25.19
C MET A 391 12.53 -1.34 24.80
N THR A 392 11.88 -2.13 25.64
CA THR A 392 10.51 -2.65 25.44
C THR A 392 9.79 -2.75 26.78
N GLU A 393 9.73 -1.63 27.51
CA GLU A 393 9.07 -1.55 28.82
C GLU A 393 7.65 -2.15 28.74
N ASP A 394 7.24 -2.86 29.79
CA ASP A 394 5.91 -3.47 29.81
C ASP A 394 4.86 -2.36 29.88
N PHE A 395 4.01 -2.29 28.86
CA PHE A 395 3.02 -1.22 28.74
C PHE A 395 2.05 -1.19 29.92
N ALA A 396 1.66 -2.36 30.43
CA ALA A 396 0.72 -2.45 31.54
C ALA A 396 1.36 -2.05 32.88
N ALA A 397 2.67 -2.21 33.05
CA ALA A 397 3.39 -1.78 34.25
C ALA A 397 3.94 -0.34 34.18
N PHE A 398 4.03 0.26 32.99
CA PHE A 398 4.58 1.61 32.80
C PHE A 398 3.62 2.72 33.27
N ASP A 399 4.16 3.79 33.86
CA ASP A 399 3.41 5.00 34.22
C ASP A 399 3.41 6.01 33.05
N PRO A 400 2.26 6.25 32.38
CA PRO A 400 2.18 7.16 31.23
C PRO A 400 2.69 8.58 31.52
N ALA A 401 2.55 9.07 32.76
CA ALA A 401 2.97 10.43 33.14
C ALA A 401 4.49 10.62 33.02
N ARG A 402 5.25 9.52 33.07
CA ARG A 402 6.71 9.49 33.05
C ARG A 402 7.29 9.29 31.65
N TRP A 403 6.47 9.19 30.60
CA TRP A 403 6.95 8.89 29.25
C TRP A 403 7.98 9.88 28.72
N ASN A 404 7.74 11.18 28.90
CA ASN A 404 8.67 12.21 28.41
C ASN A 404 10.02 12.14 29.14
N ASP A 405 9.99 11.88 30.45
CA ASP A 405 11.21 11.73 31.26
C ASP A 405 11.98 10.48 30.86
N TYR A 406 11.29 9.36 30.64
CA TYR A 406 11.86 8.12 30.14
C TYR A 406 12.48 8.30 28.75
N TYR A 407 11.76 8.92 27.82
CA TYR A 407 12.24 9.23 26.48
C TYR A 407 13.52 10.08 26.52
N ALA A 408 13.52 11.14 27.35
CA ALA A 408 14.68 11.99 27.55
C ALA A 408 15.85 11.24 28.22
N ALA A 409 15.58 10.34 29.17
CA ALA A 409 16.60 9.53 29.83
C ALA A 409 17.28 8.56 28.86
N CYS A 410 16.53 7.91 27.96
CA CYS A 410 17.09 7.10 26.87
C CYS A 410 18.02 7.93 25.95
N GLN A 411 17.63 9.17 25.63
CA GLN A 411 18.48 10.08 24.86
C GLN A 411 19.74 10.49 25.63
N ALA A 412 19.64 10.73 26.93
CA ALA A 412 20.75 11.17 27.76
C ALA A 412 21.84 10.10 27.94
N VAL A 413 21.48 8.81 27.93
CA VAL A 413 22.44 7.69 28.01
C VAL A 413 23.02 7.28 26.64
N SER A 414 22.52 7.88 25.55
CA SER A 414 23.02 7.66 24.19
C SER A 414 24.25 8.54 23.92
N ASP A 415 25.23 8.02 23.18
CA ASP A 415 26.47 8.74 22.81
C ASP A 415 27.01 8.32 21.44
N GLU A 416 28.27 8.64 21.09
CA GLU A 416 28.88 8.25 19.82
C GLU A 416 29.12 6.74 19.64
N THR A 417 28.95 5.92 20.67
CA THR A 417 29.14 4.45 20.63
C THR A 417 27.84 3.65 20.75
N LEU A 418 26.83 4.15 21.45
CA LEU A 418 25.55 3.45 21.67
C LEU A 418 24.35 4.38 21.54
N THR A 419 23.29 3.95 20.84
CA THR A 419 21.97 4.59 20.91
C THR A 419 21.03 3.75 21.74
N VAL A 420 20.35 4.35 22.70
CA VAL A 420 19.26 3.72 23.44
C VAL A 420 17.95 4.29 22.92
N TYR A 421 17.13 3.42 22.32
CA TYR A 421 15.78 3.79 21.89
C TYR A 421 14.75 3.38 22.94
N PRO A 422 13.85 4.30 23.32
CA PRO A 422 12.72 3.97 24.15
C PRO A 422 11.76 3.08 23.37
N GLY A 423 11.06 2.19 24.06
CA GLY A 423 10.00 1.40 23.45
C GLY A 423 9.12 0.71 24.48
N LEU A 424 8.02 0.16 23.97
CA LEU A 424 6.95 -0.46 24.74
C LEU A 424 6.59 -1.82 24.14
N ASP A 425 6.34 -2.82 24.98
CA ASP A 425 5.67 -4.07 24.60
C ASP A 425 4.19 -3.98 24.98
N ILE A 426 3.33 -3.93 23.97
CA ILE A 426 1.92 -3.55 24.08
C ILE A 426 1.06 -4.71 23.60
N ALA A 427 0.21 -5.26 24.46
CA ALA A 427 -0.85 -6.20 24.07
C ALA A 427 -2.11 -5.45 23.60
N ASP A 428 -2.87 -6.05 22.68
CA ASP A 428 -4.21 -5.60 22.33
C ASP A 428 -5.30 -6.36 23.09
N THR A 429 -6.55 -5.92 22.93
CA THR A 429 -7.72 -6.53 23.59
C THR A 429 -8.01 -7.97 23.16
N TYR A 430 -7.35 -8.48 22.13
CA TYR A 430 -7.55 -9.82 21.56
C TYR A 430 -6.33 -10.73 21.70
N GLY A 431 -5.27 -10.26 22.36
CA GLY A 431 -4.08 -11.04 22.69
C GLY A 431 -2.97 -10.98 21.65
N ALA A 432 -3.09 -10.19 20.57
CA ALA A 432 -1.92 -9.88 19.75
C ALA A 432 -1.00 -8.90 20.51
N ARG A 433 0.29 -8.97 20.24
CA ARG A 433 1.30 -8.12 20.86
C ARG A 433 2.06 -7.34 19.79
N TYR A 434 2.43 -6.12 20.13
CA TYR A 434 3.17 -5.22 19.29
C TYR A 434 4.30 -4.58 20.10
N LEU A 435 5.48 -4.45 19.51
CA LEU A 435 6.52 -3.55 20.02
C LEU A 435 6.35 -2.20 19.34
N LEU A 436 6.27 -1.13 20.12
CA LEU A 436 6.35 0.25 19.64
C LEU A 436 7.72 0.80 20.02
N LEU A 437 8.63 0.89 19.04
CA LEU A 437 10.03 1.22 19.24
C LEU A 437 10.32 2.64 18.74
N ASN A 438 11.14 3.40 19.46
CA ASN A 438 11.61 4.75 19.11
C ASN A 438 10.50 5.80 18.86
N SER A 439 9.28 5.57 19.37
CA SER A 439 8.25 6.59 19.28
C SER A 439 8.52 7.73 20.27
N PRO A 440 8.36 9.01 19.89
CA PRO A 440 8.39 10.12 20.83
C PRO A 440 7.06 10.31 21.56
N VAL A 441 6.03 9.52 21.24
CA VAL A 441 4.65 9.74 21.71
C VAL A 441 4.13 8.49 22.38
N PHE A 442 3.55 8.65 23.56
CA PHE A 442 2.84 7.58 24.27
C PHE A 442 1.43 7.37 23.68
N PRO A 443 0.93 6.11 23.61
CA PRO A 443 -0.48 5.84 23.28
C PRO A 443 -1.46 6.64 24.15
N GLN A 444 -2.43 7.28 23.52
CA GLN A 444 -3.34 8.21 24.22
C GLN A 444 -4.51 7.46 24.85
N PRO A 445 -5.14 7.96 25.94
CA PRO A 445 -6.19 7.25 26.67
C PRO A 445 -7.34 6.70 25.81
N PHE A 446 -7.77 7.44 24.77
CA PHE A 446 -8.85 6.98 23.88
C PHE A 446 -8.48 5.75 23.03
N MET A 447 -7.19 5.48 22.87
CA MET A 447 -6.66 4.34 22.13
C MET A 447 -6.66 3.06 22.96
N LEU A 448 -6.84 3.18 24.28
CA LEU A 448 -6.64 2.12 25.25
C LEU A 448 -7.97 1.56 25.74
N SER A 449 -7.90 0.41 26.40
CA SER A 449 -8.97 -0.09 27.27
C SER A 449 -9.29 0.91 28.39
N ASP A 450 -10.45 0.75 29.02
CA ASP A 450 -10.90 1.65 30.09
C ASP A 450 -9.95 1.68 31.31
N ASP A 451 -9.19 0.60 31.55
CA ASP A 451 -8.14 0.53 32.58
C ASP A 451 -6.78 1.07 32.12
N GLY A 452 -6.65 1.45 30.85
CA GLY A 452 -5.43 1.97 30.24
C GLY A 452 -4.31 0.94 30.06
N LYS A 453 -4.59 -0.37 30.18
CA LYS A 453 -3.54 -1.42 30.21
C LYS A 453 -3.31 -2.15 28.89
N VAL A 454 -4.23 -2.07 27.93
CA VAL A 454 -4.08 -2.70 26.60
C VAL A 454 -4.52 -1.76 25.48
N MET A 455 -4.01 -2.01 24.27
CA MET A 455 -4.37 -1.25 23.08
C MET A 455 -5.74 -1.72 22.55
N ARG A 456 -6.71 -0.82 22.49
CA ARG A 456 -8.01 -1.05 21.82
C ARG A 456 -7.94 -0.66 20.35
N GLU A 457 -7.28 0.45 20.05
CA GLU A 457 -7.28 1.07 18.72
C GLU A 457 -5.95 0.83 17.98
N VAL A 458 -5.57 -0.43 17.77
CA VAL A 458 -4.24 -0.80 17.20
C VAL A 458 -3.93 -0.17 15.83
N HIS A 459 -4.93 0.28 15.09
CA HIS A 459 -4.74 0.98 13.81
C HIS A 459 -3.94 2.27 13.91
N TYR A 460 -3.84 2.87 15.09
CA TYR A 460 -2.99 4.03 15.32
C TYR A 460 -1.50 3.67 15.33
N LEU A 461 -1.10 2.43 15.63
CA LEU A 461 0.31 2.04 15.87
C LEU A 461 1.22 2.30 14.65
N CYS A 462 0.76 1.96 13.44
CA CYS A 462 1.61 2.09 12.25
C CYS A 462 1.58 3.47 11.58
N LEU A 463 0.52 4.26 11.80
CA LEU A 463 0.27 5.48 11.02
C LEU A 463 0.34 6.77 11.85
N CYS A 464 0.23 6.69 13.18
CA CYS A 464 0.15 7.89 14.04
C CYS A 464 1.35 8.12 14.95
N PHE A 465 2.32 7.20 14.97
CA PHE A 465 3.50 7.31 15.81
C PHE A 465 4.70 7.74 14.96
N PRO A 466 5.01 9.05 14.89
CA PRO A 466 6.13 9.52 14.07
C PRO A 466 7.43 8.90 14.56
N LYS A 467 8.33 8.52 13.64
CA LYS A 467 9.59 7.79 13.93
C LYS A 467 9.42 6.42 14.59
N GLY A 468 8.20 6.04 14.96
CA GLY A 468 7.91 4.80 15.64
C GLY A 468 8.06 3.62 14.68
N ILE A 469 8.77 2.60 15.13
CA ILE A 469 8.80 1.30 14.49
C ILE A 469 7.80 0.39 15.20
N THR A 470 6.77 -0.05 14.48
CA THR A 470 5.82 -1.05 15.02
C THR A 470 6.21 -2.45 14.57
N VAL A 471 6.43 -3.36 15.51
CA VAL A 471 6.79 -4.76 15.24
C VAL A 471 5.67 -5.66 15.76
N ALA A 472 5.07 -6.47 14.91
CA ALA A 472 4.17 -7.54 15.37
C ALA A 472 5.00 -8.58 16.12
N HIS A 473 4.65 -8.80 17.38
CA HIS A 473 5.44 -9.57 18.33
C HIS A 473 4.73 -10.88 18.69
N ARG A 474 5.50 -11.98 18.80
CA ARG A 474 4.98 -13.29 19.19
C ARG A 474 3.77 -13.74 18.35
N VAL A 475 3.88 -13.57 17.03
CA VAL A 475 2.76 -13.78 16.09
C VAL A 475 2.29 -15.23 16.10
N THR A 476 3.19 -16.21 16.18
CA THR A 476 2.83 -17.64 16.15
C THR A 476 2.15 -18.10 17.45
N SER A 477 2.53 -17.53 18.59
CA SER A 477 1.87 -17.81 19.89
C SER A 477 0.63 -16.95 20.14
N SER A 478 0.30 -16.01 19.24
CA SER A 478 -0.93 -15.22 19.27
C SER A 478 -2.17 -16.09 18.98
N PRO A 479 -3.33 -15.82 19.62
CA PRO A 479 -4.60 -16.44 19.25
C PRO A 479 -5.15 -15.96 17.89
N ILE A 480 -4.49 -14.99 17.26
CA ILE A 480 -4.89 -14.41 15.98
C ILE A 480 -4.09 -15.05 14.84
N PRO A 481 -4.75 -15.60 13.80
CA PRO A 481 -4.06 -16.06 12.59
C PRO A 481 -3.16 -14.96 12.02
N HIS A 482 -1.94 -15.30 11.63
CA HIS A 482 -0.98 -14.31 11.12
C HIS A 482 -1.50 -13.53 9.90
N GLN A 483 -2.37 -14.14 9.08
CA GLN A 483 -3.00 -13.48 7.93
C GLN A 483 -3.87 -12.28 8.33
N LEU A 484 -4.40 -12.27 9.56
CA LEU A 484 -5.24 -11.21 10.11
C LEU A 484 -4.47 -10.14 10.88
N ILE A 485 -3.17 -10.37 11.13
CA ILE A 485 -2.32 -9.37 11.76
C ILE A 485 -2.12 -8.22 10.78
N LYS A 486 -2.18 -7.00 11.30
CA LYS A 486 -2.10 -5.74 10.57
C LYS A 486 -1.54 -4.67 11.51
N HIS A 487 -1.29 -3.48 11.00
CA HIS A 487 -0.78 -2.31 11.72
C HIS A 487 0.65 -2.48 12.25
N PHE A 488 1.52 -3.10 11.45
CA PHE A 488 2.92 -3.28 11.78
C PHE A 488 3.83 -2.97 10.59
N GLN A 489 5.11 -2.73 10.88
CA GLN A 489 6.20 -2.50 9.92
C GLN A 489 7.22 -3.64 9.89
N GLY A 490 7.37 -4.36 11.01
CA GLY A 490 8.24 -5.54 11.13
C GLY A 490 7.57 -6.71 11.87
N ILE A 491 8.21 -7.88 11.83
CA ILE A 491 7.80 -9.08 12.58
C ILE A 491 9.00 -9.58 13.39
N SER A 492 8.77 -9.91 14.67
CA SER A 492 9.77 -10.60 15.48
C SER A 492 9.83 -12.08 15.10
N VAL A 493 10.72 -12.46 14.17
CA VAL A 493 10.80 -13.84 13.65
C VAL A 493 11.30 -14.85 14.69
N SER A 494 12.04 -14.39 15.69
CA SER A 494 12.50 -15.19 16.82
C SER A 494 12.40 -14.38 18.11
N THR A 495 11.81 -14.97 19.16
CA THR A 495 11.79 -14.40 20.52
C THR A 495 12.44 -15.37 21.49
N TYR A 496 13.44 -14.88 22.23
CA TYR A 496 14.14 -15.62 23.27
C TYR A 496 13.73 -15.10 24.66
N ASN A 497 13.51 -16.00 25.61
CA ASN A 497 13.27 -15.61 27.00
C ASN A 497 14.58 -15.26 27.74
N ARG A 498 14.47 -14.92 29.02
CA ARG A 498 15.59 -14.54 29.90
C ARG A 498 16.68 -15.62 30.06
N THR A 499 16.33 -16.89 29.90
CA THR A 499 17.29 -18.01 29.96
C THR A 499 17.92 -18.32 28.61
N GLY A 500 17.54 -17.59 27.55
CA GLY A 500 18.04 -17.78 26.20
C GLY A 500 17.30 -18.84 25.38
N GLU A 501 16.17 -19.34 25.87
CA GLU A 501 15.35 -20.33 25.16
C GLU A 501 14.45 -19.65 24.12
N LEU A 502 14.35 -20.23 22.93
CA LEU A 502 13.42 -19.76 21.90
C LEU A 502 11.98 -20.07 22.34
N VAL A 503 11.21 -19.04 22.64
CA VAL A 503 9.82 -19.15 23.12
C VAL A 503 8.78 -18.86 22.04
N ASP A 504 9.17 -18.21 20.94
CA ASP A 504 8.30 -18.01 19.78
C ASP A 504 9.13 -17.99 18.47
N ASN A 505 8.65 -18.75 17.47
CA ASN A 505 9.18 -18.76 16.10
C ASN A 505 8.10 -18.25 15.15
N SER A 506 8.19 -16.97 14.78
CA SER A 506 7.29 -16.30 13.84
C SER A 506 7.88 -16.16 12.43
N LEU A 507 8.94 -16.91 12.11
CA LEU A 507 9.45 -16.97 10.73
C LEU A 507 8.35 -17.34 9.71
N PRO A 508 7.47 -18.35 9.94
CA PRO A 508 6.42 -18.67 8.98
C PRO A 508 5.44 -17.51 8.73
N ALA A 509 5.15 -16.69 9.75
CA ALA A 509 4.31 -15.50 9.60
C ALA A 509 5.00 -14.44 8.72
N TRP A 510 6.30 -14.24 8.92
CA TRP A 510 7.10 -13.33 8.09
C TRP A 510 7.22 -13.82 6.64
N GLU A 511 7.46 -15.11 6.42
CA GLU A 511 7.50 -15.71 5.08
C GLU A 511 6.17 -15.53 4.37
N TRP A 512 5.07 -15.73 5.09
CA TRP A 512 3.74 -15.50 4.56
C TRP A 512 3.54 -14.07 4.09
N GLU A 513 3.87 -13.10 4.92
CA GLU A 513 3.82 -11.68 4.56
C GLU A 513 4.72 -11.35 3.36
N LEU A 514 5.95 -11.87 3.33
CA LEU A 514 6.89 -11.66 2.23
C LEU A 514 6.32 -12.15 0.90
N PHE A 515 5.85 -13.40 0.85
CA PHE A 515 5.32 -14.00 -0.37
C PHE A 515 3.94 -13.45 -0.76
N ASN A 516 3.23 -12.81 0.17
CA ASN A 516 1.97 -12.08 -0.05
C ASN A 516 2.16 -10.57 -0.32
N LEU A 517 3.34 -10.17 -0.81
CA LEU A 517 3.65 -8.83 -1.32
C LEU A 517 3.65 -7.71 -0.23
N SER A 518 4.02 -8.05 1.01
CA SER A 518 3.98 -7.14 2.17
C SER A 518 5.35 -6.70 2.68
N ASN A 519 6.40 -7.49 2.46
CA ASN A 519 7.81 -7.18 2.75
C ASN A 519 8.09 -6.52 4.13
N PRO A 520 7.74 -7.15 5.27
CA PRO A 520 8.05 -6.62 6.60
C PRO A 520 9.52 -6.73 6.98
N MET A 521 9.97 -5.83 7.86
CA MET A 521 11.29 -5.92 8.50
C MET A 521 11.40 -7.15 9.39
N LEU A 522 12.60 -7.74 9.42
CA LEU A 522 12.95 -8.88 10.28
C LEU A 522 13.45 -8.38 11.64
N PHE A 523 12.92 -8.93 12.74
CA PHE A 523 13.40 -8.64 14.10
C PHE A 523 13.73 -9.94 14.85
N ALA A 524 14.81 -9.92 15.62
CA ALA A 524 15.08 -10.91 16.68
C ALA A 524 14.95 -10.19 18.03
N VAL A 525 14.19 -10.77 18.95
CA VAL A 525 13.86 -10.15 20.25
C VAL A 525 14.35 -11.03 21.38
N HIS A 526 14.94 -10.42 22.40
CA HIS A 526 15.47 -11.05 23.60
C HIS A 526 14.84 -10.41 24.82
N GLU A 527 14.09 -11.17 25.61
CA GLU A 527 13.47 -10.66 26.83
C GLU A 527 14.53 -10.51 27.92
N ILE A 528 14.92 -9.27 28.19
CA ILE A 528 16.00 -8.91 29.10
C ILE A 528 15.38 -8.12 30.25
N ALA A 529 15.54 -8.60 31.47
CA ALA A 529 14.93 -7.98 32.65
C ALA A 529 15.94 -7.42 33.65
N ALA A 530 17.22 -7.76 33.54
CA ALA A 530 18.28 -7.12 34.31
C ALA A 530 19.47 -6.73 33.40
N PRO A 531 20.26 -5.70 33.74
CA PRO A 531 21.46 -5.32 33.00
C PRO A 531 22.47 -6.48 32.86
N GLY A 532 22.53 -7.38 33.85
CA GLY A 532 23.39 -8.56 33.81
C GLY A 532 23.04 -9.57 32.71
N ASP A 533 21.80 -9.58 32.24
CA ASP A 533 21.32 -10.51 31.20
C ASP A 533 21.74 -10.08 29.79
N VAL A 534 22.13 -8.80 29.61
CA VAL A 534 22.48 -8.22 28.31
C VAL A 534 23.62 -9.00 27.63
N ALA A 535 24.64 -9.43 28.38
CA ALA A 535 25.77 -10.18 27.83
C ALA A 535 25.34 -11.56 27.29
N VAL A 536 24.40 -12.22 27.97
CA VAL A 536 23.84 -13.51 27.56
C VAL A 536 22.97 -13.32 26.32
N ALA A 537 22.04 -12.37 26.36
CA ALA A 537 21.15 -12.06 25.25
C ALA A 537 21.93 -11.69 23.97
N ALA A 538 22.98 -10.88 24.10
CA ALA A 538 23.82 -10.45 22.99
C ALA A 538 24.61 -11.61 22.32
N THR A 539 24.65 -12.81 22.90
CA THR A 539 25.38 -13.96 22.35
C THR A 539 24.51 -15.18 22.09
N THR A 540 23.24 -15.12 22.49
CA THR A 540 22.32 -16.26 22.38
C THR A 540 21.52 -16.22 21.09
N GLY A 541 21.43 -17.33 20.37
CA GLY A 541 20.51 -17.45 19.23
C GLY A 541 20.70 -16.37 18.15
N LEU A 542 19.62 -16.08 17.41
CA LEU A 542 19.62 -15.06 16.36
C LEU A 542 19.69 -13.65 16.97
N GLN A 543 20.55 -12.84 16.39
CA GLN A 543 20.76 -11.42 16.72
C GLN A 543 20.30 -10.56 15.54
N LEU A 544 19.86 -9.33 15.81
CA LEU A 544 19.48 -8.38 14.77
C LEU A 544 20.69 -7.54 14.34
N TYR A 545 20.90 -7.41 13.04
CA TYR A 545 21.92 -6.54 12.45
C TYR A 545 21.31 -5.64 11.39
N ALA A 546 21.84 -4.42 11.29
CA ALA A 546 21.49 -3.48 10.25
C ALA A 546 22.72 -3.05 9.44
N ALA A 547 22.59 -3.02 8.12
CA ALA A 547 23.65 -2.61 7.22
C ALA A 547 23.54 -1.11 6.91
N ALA A 548 24.60 -0.34 7.15
CA ALA A 548 24.70 1.06 6.75
C ALA A 548 26.16 1.49 6.62
N PRO A 549 26.50 2.54 5.84
CA PRO A 549 27.88 3.03 5.76
C PRO A 549 28.40 3.58 7.09
N THR A 550 27.55 4.30 7.82
CA THR A 550 27.85 4.91 9.11
C THR A 550 26.73 4.67 10.11
N ARG A 551 27.00 4.86 11.40
CA ARG A 551 25.96 4.81 12.44
C ARG A 551 24.94 5.93 12.27
N GLU A 552 25.35 7.12 11.84
CA GLU A 552 24.42 8.22 11.54
C GLU A 552 23.42 7.84 10.44
N ASP A 553 23.89 7.21 9.36
CA ASP A 553 23.05 6.68 8.29
C ASP A 553 22.05 5.64 8.81
N LEU A 554 22.48 4.76 9.71
CA LEU A 554 21.61 3.79 10.37
C LEU A 554 20.52 4.48 11.21
N LEU A 555 20.89 5.45 12.06
CA LEU A 555 19.94 6.15 12.92
C LEU A 555 18.96 7.00 12.09
N TRP A 556 19.42 7.54 10.97
CA TRP A 556 18.55 8.20 9.99
C TRP A 556 17.52 7.22 9.41
N TYR A 557 17.96 6.02 9.03
CA TYR A 557 17.10 4.96 8.47
C TYR A 557 16.07 4.42 9.47
N LEU A 558 16.50 4.11 10.70
CA LEU A 558 15.61 3.58 11.75
C LEU A 558 14.75 4.66 12.43
N GLY A 559 15.19 5.92 12.44
CA GLY A 559 14.53 7.00 13.16
C GLY A 559 13.63 7.84 12.26
N LYS A 560 14.24 8.73 11.46
CA LYS A 560 13.50 9.75 10.68
C LYS A 560 12.59 9.12 9.62
N HIS A 561 12.97 7.97 9.10
CA HIS A 561 12.27 7.22 8.06
C HIS A 561 11.88 5.81 8.50
N GLY A 562 11.81 5.55 9.82
CA GLY A 562 11.64 4.22 10.45
C GLY A 562 10.49 3.35 9.94
N THR A 563 9.66 3.88 9.05
CA THR A 563 8.87 3.13 8.09
C THR A 563 9.76 2.50 7.02
N ALA A 564 10.14 1.23 7.15
CA ALA A 564 10.51 0.44 5.98
C ALA A 564 9.29 0.41 5.05
N HIS A 565 9.28 1.29 4.05
CA HIS A 565 8.25 1.27 3.04
C HIS A 565 8.35 -0.05 2.28
N PHE A 566 7.21 -0.65 1.98
CA PHE A 566 7.07 -1.90 1.21
C PHE A 566 7.78 -1.87 -0.17
N TRP A 567 8.23 -0.69 -0.62
CA TRP A 567 9.07 -0.47 -1.80
C TRP A 567 10.54 -0.87 -1.63
N ALA A 568 11.07 -0.83 -0.40
CA ALA A 568 12.49 -1.09 -0.14
C ALA A 568 12.81 -2.56 -0.35
N SER A 569 13.67 -2.87 -1.31
CA SER A 569 14.07 -4.25 -1.57
C SER A 569 15.54 -4.32 -2.03
N PRO A 570 16.43 -4.97 -1.26
CA PRO A 570 16.18 -5.52 0.09
C PRO A 570 16.05 -4.43 1.17
N VAL A 571 15.34 -4.71 2.26
CA VAL A 571 15.42 -3.88 3.48
C VAL A 571 16.82 -4.03 4.11
N HIS A 572 17.30 -3.05 4.88
CA HIS A 572 18.66 -3.02 5.44
C HIS A 572 18.81 -3.74 6.79
N LEU A 573 17.95 -4.74 7.06
CA LEU A 573 17.95 -5.53 8.29
C LEU A 573 18.10 -7.01 7.98
N GLN A 574 18.92 -7.71 8.78
CA GLN A 574 19.12 -9.15 8.72
C GLN A 574 19.17 -9.73 10.14
N VAL A 575 18.81 -11.01 10.30
CA VAL A 575 18.99 -11.70 11.59
C VAL A 575 19.99 -12.83 11.45
N SER A 576 20.94 -12.90 12.38
CA SER A 576 22.05 -13.85 12.31
C SER A 576 22.59 -14.23 13.68
N SER A 577 23.07 -15.46 13.81
CA SER A 577 23.87 -15.95 14.95
C SER A 577 25.37 -16.10 14.61
N GLY A 578 25.77 -15.79 13.37
CA GLY A 578 27.17 -15.92 12.92
C GLY A 578 27.42 -15.38 11.52
N PRO A 579 26.95 -16.04 10.45
CA PRO A 579 27.14 -15.58 9.07
C PRO A 579 26.45 -14.23 8.80
N LEU A 580 27.11 -13.30 8.13
CA LEU A 580 26.56 -11.99 7.79
C LEU A 580 26.54 -11.76 6.29
N LEU A 581 25.43 -11.24 5.80
CA LEU A 581 25.29 -10.72 4.44
C LEU A 581 26.06 -9.39 4.34
N THR A 582 26.83 -9.24 3.26
CA THR A 582 27.60 -8.02 2.94
C THR A 582 27.28 -7.47 1.56
N ALA A 583 26.68 -8.27 0.68
CA ALA A 583 26.10 -7.82 -0.59
C ALA A 583 24.87 -8.67 -0.92
N PHE A 584 23.85 -8.07 -1.54
CA PHE A 584 22.65 -8.79 -1.99
C PHE A 584 21.89 -8.09 -3.12
N GLY A 585 21.48 -8.86 -4.12
CA GLY A 585 20.65 -8.40 -5.24
C GLY A 585 21.36 -7.59 -6.32
N ASN A 586 22.65 -7.27 -6.18
CA ASN A 586 23.43 -6.50 -7.15
C ASN A 586 24.61 -7.30 -7.71
N GLN A 587 25.75 -6.68 -8.07
CA GLN A 587 26.98 -7.41 -8.35
C GLN A 587 28.00 -7.18 -7.21
N PRO A 588 28.50 -8.22 -6.54
CA PRO A 588 28.06 -9.62 -6.66
C PRO A 588 26.59 -9.80 -6.21
N PHE A 589 25.89 -10.81 -6.76
CA PHE A 589 24.49 -11.09 -6.41
C PHE A 589 24.31 -11.39 -4.94
N LEU A 590 25.22 -12.14 -4.33
CA LEU A 590 25.30 -12.24 -2.88
C LEU A 590 26.74 -12.36 -2.44
N GLN A 591 27.04 -11.82 -1.26
CA GLN A 591 28.27 -12.09 -0.53
C GLN A 591 27.93 -12.33 0.93
N ILE A 592 28.39 -13.46 1.47
CA ILE A 592 28.20 -13.85 2.87
C ILE A 592 29.56 -14.13 3.49
N GLU A 593 29.78 -13.60 4.67
CA GLU A 593 31.00 -13.80 5.46
C GLU A 593 30.65 -14.43 6.81
N SER A 594 31.44 -15.42 7.26
CA SER A 594 31.31 -16.01 8.59
C SER A 594 32.67 -16.20 9.25
N LYS A 595 32.69 -16.13 10.58
CA LYS A 595 33.88 -16.49 11.38
C LYS A 595 34.21 -17.98 11.25
N GLN A 596 33.18 -18.81 11.09
CA GLN A 596 33.27 -20.25 10.90
C GLN A 596 33.14 -20.61 9.40
N PRO A 597 33.67 -21.75 8.96
CA PRO A 597 33.44 -22.28 7.62
C PRO A 597 31.94 -22.34 7.28
N LEU A 598 31.52 -21.79 6.14
CA LEU A 598 30.14 -21.88 5.67
C LEU A 598 29.85 -23.31 5.19
N ARG A 599 28.76 -23.87 5.70
CA ARG A 599 28.28 -25.22 5.36
C ARG A 599 27.34 -25.17 4.17
N GLU A 600 26.40 -24.24 4.16
CA GLU A 600 25.30 -24.22 3.21
C GLU A 600 24.72 -22.82 3.05
N VAL A 601 24.34 -22.45 1.82
CA VAL A 601 23.52 -21.27 1.50
C VAL A 601 22.31 -21.73 0.70
N ARG A 602 21.11 -21.31 1.08
CA ARG A 602 19.84 -21.66 0.43
C ARG A 602 19.08 -20.40 0.05
N LEU A 603 18.60 -20.34 -1.18
CA LEU A 603 17.72 -19.28 -1.67
C LEU A 603 16.31 -19.86 -1.88
N TYR A 604 15.33 -19.25 -1.24
CA TYR A 604 13.94 -19.67 -1.27
C TYR A 604 13.09 -18.75 -2.15
N LYS A 605 12.04 -19.31 -2.74
CA LYS A 605 11.04 -18.62 -3.56
C LYS A 605 9.69 -19.32 -3.36
N ASN A 606 8.64 -18.58 -3.01
CA ASN A 606 7.31 -19.12 -2.77
C ASN A 606 7.35 -20.39 -1.88
N TYR A 607 8.08 -20.31 -0.77
CA TYR A 607 8.33 -21.43 0.16
C TYR A 607 9.14 -22.62 -0.38
N GLU A 608 9.57 -22.59 -1.64
CA GLU A 608 10.35 -23.67 -2.27
C GLU A 608 11.84 -23.31 -2.36
N LEU A 609 12.70 -24.33 -2.21
CA LEU A 609 14.14 -24.19 -2.42
C LEU A 609 14.43 -23.96 -3.91
N TYR A 610 15.00 -22.79 -4.24
CA TYR A 610 15.27 -22.37 -5.61
C TYR A 610 16.74 -22.48 -6.01
N ARG A 611 17.67 -22.14 -5.11
CA ARG A 611 19.11 -22.37 -5.29
C ARG A 611 19.72 -22.88 -4.00
N ARG A 612 20.77 -23.68 -4.16
CA ARG A 612 21.58 -24.17 -3.05
C ARG A 612 23.06 -24.05 -3.42
N TRP A 613 23.85 -23.59 -2.47
CA TRP A 613 25.31 -23.57 -2.58
C TRP A 613 25.94 -24.30 -1.39
N LEU A 614 26.93 -25.16 -1.69
CA LEU A 614 27.75 -25.86 -0.69
C LEU A 614 29.20 -25.34 -0.78
N PRO A 615 29.59 -24.39 0.07
CA PRO A 615 30.87 -23.67 -0.06
C PRO A 615 32.12 -24.50 0.24
N GLY A 616 31.99 -25.76 0.62
CA GLY A 616 33.12 -26.65 0.90
C GLY A 616 34.02 -26.16 2.06
N GLY A 617 33.47 -25.40 3.01
CA GLY A 617 34.22 -24.88 4.16
C GLY A 617 34.86 -23.50 3.96
N ALA A 618 34.55 -22.80 2.87
CA ALA A 618 34.94 -21.39 2.72
C ALA A 618 34.27 -20.51 3.79
N LYS A 619 35.01 -19.54 4.33
CA LYS A 619 34.46 -18.54 5.28
C LYS A 619 33.72 -17.40 4.59
N THR A 620 33.97 -17.22 3.31
CA THR A 620 33.30 -16.25 2.45
C THR A 620 32.74 -16.98 1.24
N VAL A 621 31.49 -16.66 0.90
CA VAL A 621 30.84 -17.10 -0.33
C VAL A 621 30.46 -15.88 -1.12
N THR A 622 30.90 -15.83 -2.37
CA THR A 622 30.49 -14.82 -3.33
C THR A 622 29.82 -15.53 -4.50
N VAL A 623 28.60 -15.10 -4.82
CA VAL A 623 27.91 -15.51 -6.05
C VAL A 623 27.76 -14.26 -6.89
N ASP A 624 28.48 -14.18 -8.00
CA ASP A 624 28.53 -12.97 -8.82
C ASP A 624 27.19 -12.65 -9.48
N ARG A 625 26.46 -13.70 -9.88
CA ARG A 625 25.16 -13.57 -10.55
C ARG A 625 24.28 -14.78 -10.28
N VAL A 626 22.98 -14.53 -10.24
CA VAL A 626 21.93 -15.54 -10.30
C VAL A 626 20.94 -15.09 -11.37
N SER A 627 20.67 -15.94 -12.35
CA SER A 627 19.59 -15.68 -13.30
C SER A 627 18.27 -16.20 -12.74
N PHE A 628 17.28 -15.33 -12.70
CA PHE A 628 15.90 -15.66 -12.42
C PHE A 628 15.13 -15.57 -13.74
N PRO A 629 14.32 -16.59 -14.10
CA PRO A 629 13.31 -16.39 -15.13
C PRO A 629 12.42 -15.23 -14.66
N GLU A 630 12.32 -14.15 -15.46
CA GLU A 630 11.66 -12.89 -15.08
C GLU A 630 10.22 -13.13 -14.64
N SER A 631 9.59 -14.13 -15.23
CA SER A 631 8.20 -14.54 -14.99
C SER A 631 8.02 -15.39 -13.74
N ASN A 632 9.05 -16.09 -13.27
CA ASN A 632 8.88 -17.14 -12.28
C ASN A 632 8.96 -16.62 -10.84
N VAL A 633 9.73 -15.57 -10.56
CA VAL A 633 10.08 -15.15 -9.19
C VAL A 633 9.58 -13.73 -8.90
N ASN A 634 8.76 -13.56 -7.86
CA ASN A 634 8.37 -12.24 -7.36
C ASN A 634 9.17 -11.83 -6.14
N TRP A 635 9.29 -12.73 -5.17
CA TRP A 635 10.03 -12.53 -3.94
C TRP A 635 10.87 -13.75 -3.63
N SER A 636 12.03 -13.48 -3.05
CA SER A 636 12.94 -14.49 -2.55
C SER A 636 13.57 -14.01 -1.25
N TYR A 637 14.07 -14.93 -0.46
CA TYR A 637 15.00 -14.62 0.62
C TYR A 637 16.01 -15.77 0.73
N LEU A 638 17.13 -15.53 1.42
CA LEU A 638 18.12 -16.59 1.62
C LEU A 638 18.34 -16.89 3.09
N THR A 639 18.83 -18.10 3.33
CA THR A 639 19.42 -18.51 4.60
C THR A 639 20.83 -19.02 4.37
N ALA A 640 21.67 -18.93 5.39
CA ALA A 640 22.96 -19.59 5.40
C ALA A 640 23.19 -20.29 6.73
N THR A 641 24.01 -21.33 6.72
CA THR A 641 24.44 -22.03 7.93
C THR A 641 25.94 -22.27 7.88
N ASP A 642 26.62 -22.03 8.99
CA ASP A 642 28.05 -22.37 9.14
C ASP A 642 28.27 -23.74 9.82
N ALA A 643 29.53 -24.13 9.93
CA ALA A 643 29.94 -25.40 10.51
C ALA A 643 29.66 -25.52 12.01
N ALA A 644 29.46 -24.40 12.72
CA ALA A 644 29.04 -24.40 14.13
C ALA A 644 27.52 -24.46 14.29
N GLY A 645 26.77 -24.45 13.18
CA GLY A 645 25.31 -24.44 13.19
C GLY A 645 24.70 -23.04 13.34
N ASN A 646 25.51 -21.98 13.32
CA ASN A 646 24.98 -20.63 13.32
C ASN A 646 24.30 -20.34 11.98
N THR A 647 23.21 -19.60 12.03
CA THR A 647 22.35 -19.32 10.90
C THR A 647 22.21 -17.84 10.61
N LEU A 648 21.91 -17.54 9.34
CA LEU A 648 21.54 -16.22 8.81
C LEU A 648 20.16 -16.35 8.16
N ILE A 649 19.30 -15.34 8.34
CA ILE A 649 18.09 -15.10 7.55
C ILE A 649 18.24 -13.69 6.96
N ALA A 650 18.31 -13.64 5.63
CA ALA A 650 18.44 -12.40 4.88
C ALA A 650 17.08 -11.71 4.68
N PRO A 651 17.07 -10.40 4.42
CA PRO A 651 15.87 -9.67 4.01
C PRO A 651 15.26 -10.21 2.72
N GLY A 652 14.00 -9.86 2.47
CA GLY A 652 13.31 -10.16 1.22
C GLY A 652 13.87 -9.39 0.03
N LEU A 653 14.13 -10.09 -1.07
CA LEU A 653 14.52 -9.52 -2.37
C LEU A 653 13.40 -9.73 -3.39
N ARG A 654 12.95 -8.63 -3.98
CA ARG A 654 11.94 -8.55 -5.02
C ARG A 654 12.57 -8.73 -6.39
N HIS A 655 11.87 -9.40 -7.29
CA HIS A 655 12.28 -9.69 -8.66
C HIS A 655 11.18 -9.35 -9.66
N GLY A 656 11.55 -9.25 -10.94
CA GLY A 656 10.62 -9.17 -12.07
C GLY A 656 9.88 -7.84 -12.22
N LYS A 657 9.16 -7.71 -13.35
CA LYS A 657 8.23 -6.62 -13.62
C LYS A 657 6.86 -7.01 -13.07
N GLN A 658 6.43 -6.40 -11.97
CA GLN A 658 5.03 -6.50 -11.55
C GLN A 658 4.17 -5.55 -12.38
N VAL A 659 2.94 -5.94 -12.71
CA VAL A 659 1.95 -4.99 -13.24
C VAL A 659 1.75 -3.93 -12.16
N GLY A 660 1.85 -2.65 -12.53
CA GLY A 660 2.33 -1.53 -11.70
C GLY A 660 1.68 -1.23 -10.34
N HIS A 661 0.82 -2.08 -9.79
CA HIS A 661 -0.01 -1.74 -8.65
C HIS A 661 -0.21 -2.88 -7.60
N THR A 662 0.43 -4.05 -7.70
CA THR A 662 0.25 -5.13 -6.69
C THR A 662 1.03 -4.91 -5.39
N TRP A 663 0.47 -4.07 -4.51
CA TRP A 663 1.10 -3.67 -3.25
C TRP A 663 0.13 -3.80 -2.09
N ARG A 664 0.65 -4.15 -0.91
CA ARG A 664 -0.04 -3.98 0.38
C ARG A 664 0.31 -2.60 0.96
N CYS A 665 -0.66 -1.91 1.57
CA CYS A 665 -0.45 -0.62 2.22
C CYS A 665 0.62 -0.74 3.35
N GLY A 666 1.23 0.39 3.74
CA GLY A 666 2.29 0.42 4.73
C GLY A 666 1.87 -0.06 6.13
N ASP A 667 0.59 0.08 6.46
CA ASP A 667 -0.05 -0.48 7.66
C ASP A 667 -0.42 -1.97 7.52
N ARG A 668 -0.19 -2.57 6.35
CA ARG A 668 -0.52 -3.96 6.02
C ARG A 668 -2.00 -4.27 6.20
N GLN A 669 -2.88 -3.29 5.97
CA GLN A 669 -4.32 -3.54 6.03
C GLN A 669 -4.91 -3.99 4.69
N ASN A 670 -4.53 -3.35 3.58
CA ASN A 670 -5.19 -3.58 2.28
C ASN A 670 -4.25 -3.72 1.10
N TRP A 671 -4.71 -4.42 0.06
CA TRP A 671 -4.04 -4.50 -1.24
C TRP A 671 -4.72 -3.60 -2.29
N TRP A 672 -3.95 -3.06 -3.24
CA TRP A 672 -4.44 -1.98 -4.12
C TRP A 672 -5.05 -2.42 -5.47
N VAL A 673 -4.98 -3.70 -5.86
CA VAL A 673 -5.34 -4.16 -7.25
C VAL A 673 -6.16 -5.43 -7.33
N PHE A 674 -6.34 -6.11 -6.21
CA PHE A 674 -6.93 -7.43 -6.22
C PHE A 674 -8.45 -7.37 -6.07
N PRO A 675 -9.17 -8.39 -6.55
CA PRO A 675 -10.62 -8.43 -6.42
C PRO A 675 -11.08 -8.33 -4.96
N ASN A 676 -10.30 -8.90 -4.03
CA ASN A 676 -10.46 -8.69 -2.59
C ASN A 676 -9.27 -7.94 -2.03
N ILE A 677 -9.56 -6.88 -1.28
CA ILE A 677 -8.58 -5.92 -0.82
C ILE A 677 -8.32 -5.97 0.68
N TYR A 678 -9.19 -6.60 1.50
CA TYR A 678 -8.89 -6.81 2.91
C TYR A 678 -9.17 -8.26 3.33
N THR A 679 -8.32 -8.76 4.21
CA THR A 679 -8.63 -9.97 4.96
C THR A 679 -9.73 -9.68 5.98
N GLY A 680 -10.55 -10.68 6.30
CA GLY A 680 -11.55 -10.58 7.36
C GLY A 680 -12.77 -9.70 7.02
N THR A 681 -12.94 -9.29 5.77
CA THR A 681 -14.06 -8.44 5.30
C THR A 681 -14.84 -9.07 4.14
N ASP A 682 -15.69 -8.27 3.50
CA ASP A 682 -16.51 -8.61 2.34
C ASP A 682 -15.68 -9.20 1.20
N ILE A 683 -16.22 -10.23 0.56
CA ILE A 683 -15.62 -10.89 -0.59
C ILE A 683 -16.32 -10.44 -1.86
N ASN A 684 -15.55 -10.02 -2.84
CA ASN A 684 -16.07 -9.38 -4.03
C ASN A 684 -16.82 -10.37 -4.94
N GLY A 685 -18.13 -10.17 -5.01
CA GLY A 685 -19.06 -10.95 -5.84
C GLY A 685 -19.42 -12.33 -5.27
N PHE A 686 -19.23 -12.53 -3.96
CA PHE A 686 -19.70 -13.71 -3.24
C PHE A 686 -20.55 -13.31 -2.03
N ASP A 687 -21.52 -14.16 -1.72
CA ASP A 687 -22.38 -14.08 -0.55
C ASP A 687 -22.75 -15.52 -0.19
N ILE A 688 -21.79 -16.21 0.44
CA ILE A 688 -21.96 -17.63 0.76
C ILE A 688 -22.94 -17.74 1.92
N ARG A 689 -24.05 -18.46 1.69
CA ARG A 689 -25.04 -18.75 2.73
C ARG A 689 -25.27 -20.24 2.87
N VAL A 690 -25.10 -20.70 4.10
CA VAL A 690 -25.33 -22.08 4.54
C VAL A 690 -26.21 -22.01 5.80
N PRO A 691 -27.49 -21.63 5.67
CA PRO A 691 -28.36 -21.46 6.83
C PRO A 691 -28.53 -22.81 7.54
N VAL A 692 -28.31 -22.82 8.87
CA VAL A 692 -28.50 -24.02 9.69
C VAL A 692 -29.33 -23.65 10.93
N PRO A 693 -30.35 -24.45 11.30
CA PRO A 693 -31.10 -24.22 12.53
C PRO A 693 -30.19 -24.06 13.76
N GLY A 694 -30.44 -23.03 14.57
CA GLY A 694 -29.68 -22.73 15.79
C GLY A 694 -28.31 -22.07 15.59
N SER A 695 -28.00 -21.58 14.37
CA SER A 695 -26.77 -20.84 14.07
C SER A 695 -27.06 -19.70 13.09
N ALA A 696 -26.59 -18.48 13.36
CA ALA A 696 -26.62 -17.37 12.41
C ALA A 696 -25.34 -17.29 11.55
N GLU A 697 -24.36 -18.15 11.82
CA GLU A 697 -23.16 -18.28 10.99
C GLU A 697 -23.52 -18.57 9.53
N ALA A 698 -23.10 -17.66 8.63
CA ALA A 698 -23.40 -17.70 7.21
C ALA A 698 -24.91 -17.74 6.85
N THR A 699 -25.77 -17.07 7.62
CA THR A 699 -27.19 -16.88 7.22
C THR A 699 -27.41 -15.73 6.24
N GLY A 700 -26.35 -15.01 5.86
CA GLY A 700 -26.43 -13.88 4.94
C GLY A 700 -26.90 -12.57 5.59
N GLY A 701 -26.38 -11.49 5.03
CA GLY A 701 -26.62 -10.08 5.32
C GLY A 701 -25.80 -9.28 4.29
N SER A 702 -25.86 -7.95 4.26
CA SER A 702 -25.19 -7.19 3.19
C SER A 702 -23.71 -7.62 3.06
N ARG A 703 -23.35 -8.26 1.94
CA ARG A 703 -21.97 -8.61 1.56
C ARG A 703 -21.31 -9.76 2.37
N GLY A 704 -22.10 -10.73 2.82
CA GLY A 704 -21.57 -11.96 3.45
C GLY A 704 -21.41 -11.90 4.98
N PHE A 705 -21.75 -10.76 5.60
CA PHE A 705 -21.82 -10.62 7.05
C PHE A 705 -23.27 -10.74 7.51
N PRO A 706 -23.61 -11.73 8.34
CA PRO A 706 -25.00 -11.96 8.70
C PRO A 706 -25.65 -10.75 9.39
N GLN A 707 -24.93 -9.87 10.09
CA GLN A 707 -25.55 -8.83 10.94
C GLN A 707 -24.63 -7.62 11.20
N ASN A 708 -24.88 -6.46 10.57
CA ASN A 708 -24.23 -5.20 10.97
C ASN A 708 -24.74 -4.73 12.35
N HIS A 709 -25.99 -5.06 12.72
CA HIS A 709 -26.67 -4.54 13.92
C HIS A 709 -27.47 -5.60 14.71
N GLY A 710 -27.19 -6.89 14.54
CA GLY A 710 -27.99 -8.01 15.10
C GLY A 710 -27.36 -8.73 16.31
N PRO A 711 -28.12 -9.61 17.00
CA PRO A 711 -27.90 -9.98 18.40
C PRO A 711 -26.80 -11.01 18.73
N GLN A 712 -26.13 -11.68 17.77
CA GLN A 712 -25.18 -12.78 18.08
C GLN A 712 -23.73 -12.48 17.66
N ARG A 713 -22.91 -12.05 18.62
CA ARG A 713 -21.47 -11.90 18.48
C ARG A 713 -20.81 -13.23 18.12
N GLY A 714 -19.88 -13.20 17.17
CA GLY A 714 -19.05 -14.37 16.81
C GLY A 714 -19.58 -15.25 15.68
N ASP A 715 -20.69 -14.86 15.04
CA ASP A 715 -21.23 -15.58 13.87
C ASP A 715 -20.74 -15.00 12.53
N ASN A 716 -20.01 -13.89 12.55
CA ASN A 716 -19.38 -13.31 11.35
C ASN A 716 -18.17 -14.13 10.90
N LEU A 717 -18.10 -14.41 9.61
CA LEU A 717 -16.95 -15.11 9.01
C LEU A 717 -15.73 -14.19 8.98
N ALA A 718 -14.55 -14.80 9.05
CA ALA A 718 -13.27 -14.15 8.91
C ALA A 718 -12.54 -14.74 7.68
N PRO A 719 -12.81 -14.21 6.47
CA PRO A 719 -12.11 -14.67 5.27
C PRO A 719 -10.60 -14.45 5.37
N LEU A 720 -9.81 -15.46 5.05
CA LEU A 720 -8.37 -15.35 4.94
C LEU A 720 -7.97 -15.27 3.48
N LEU A 721 -7.27 -14.21 3.09
CA LEU A 721 -6.75 -14.06 1.73
C LEU A 721 -5.38 -14.72 1.61
N ASP A 722 -5.05 -15.28 0.45
CA ASP A 722 -3.70 -15.73 0.09
C ASP A 722 -3.43 -15.42 -1.38
N PHE A 723 -2.38 -14.64 -1.63
CA PHE A 723 -1.89 -14.25 -2.96
C PHE A 723 -0.92 -15.30 -3.46
N VAL A 724 -1.45 -16.49 -3.68
CA VAL A 724 -0.67 -17.69 -3.96
C VAL A 724 0.21 -17.52 -5.21
N PHE A 725 -0.17 -16.65 -6.14
CA PHE A 725 0.62 -16.38 -7.32
C PHE A 725 0.35 -15.02 -7.97
N ALA A 726 1.42 -14.39 -8.45
CA ALA A 726 1.37 -13.23 -9.31
C ALA A 726 2.36 -13.43 -10.46
N GLY A 727 1.92 -13.30 -11.70
CA GLY A 727 2.79 -13.38 -12.86
C GLY A 727 2.30 -12.44 -13.96
N PRO A 728 3.11 -12.20 -15.00
CA PRO A 728 2.72 -11.33 -16.10
C PRO A 728 1.44 -11.78 -16.83
N ALA A 729 1.15 -13.08 -16.81
CA ALA A 729 -0.02 -13.65 -17.50
C ALA A 729 -1.28 -13.74 -16.62
N VAL A 730 -1.12 -13.96 -15.31
CA VAL A 730 -2.24 -14.19 -14.38
C VAL A 730 -1.86 -13.86 -12.95
N TYR A 731 -2.84 -13.34 -12.20
CA TYR A 731 -2.81 -13.20 -10.76
C TYR A 731 -3.82 -14.17 -10.16
N ILE A 732 -3.39 -14.93 -9.16
CA ILE A 732 -4.22 -15.92 -8.48
C ILE A 732 -4.31 -15.55 -7.00
N GLN A 733 -5.54 -15.34 -6.54
CA GLN A 733 -5.85 -15.08 -5.15
C GLN A 733 -6.81 -16.15 -4.65
N ASP A 734 -6.43 -16.82 -3.57
CA ASP A 734 -7.31 -17.71 -2.81
C ASP A 734 -7.93 -16.96 -1.64
N VAL A 735 -9.18 -17.29 -1.34
CA VAL A 735 -9.93 -16.79 -0.20
C VAL A 735 -10.50 -17.98 0.55
N PHE A 736 -10.05 -18.19 1.78
CA PHE A 736 -10.51 -19.26 2.65
C PHE A 736 -11.57 -18.73 3.61
N MET A 737 -12.79 -19.24 3.50
CA MET A 737 -13.91 -18.94 4.39
C MET A 737 -14.13 -20.14 5.31
N ASP A 738 -13.13 -20.40 6.15
CA ASP A 738 -13.13 -21.51 7.10
C ASP A 738 -13.11 -21.05 8.56
N GLN A 739 -13.07 -19.74 8.77
CA GLN A 739 -12.99 -19.13 10.09
C GLN A 739 -14.15 -18.17 10.32
N ARG A 740 -14.47 -17.99 11.59
CA ARG A 740 -15.38 -16.97 12.10
C ARG A 740 -14.71 -16.22 13.23
N TYR A 741 -15.06 -14.96 13.40
CA TYR A 741 -14.61 -14.19 14.54
C TYR A 741 -15.15 -14.81 15.83
N TYR A 742 -14.35 -14.80 16.91
CA TYR A 742 -14.76 -15.44 18.16
C TYR A 742 -15.92 -14.69 18.84
N HIS A 743 -15.86 -13.35 18.90
CA HIS A 743 -16.82 -12.51 19.64
C HIS A 743 -16.97 -11.10 19.04
N ALA A 744 -17.16 -11.01 17.72
CA ALA A 744 -17.28 -9.73 17.03
C ALA A 744 -18.58 -9.58 16.24
N ILE A 745 -19.10 -8.34 16.19
CA ILE A 745 -20.13 -7.91 15.22
C ILE A 745 -19.49 -7.25 14.00
N GLY A 746 -20.25 -7.04 12.92
CA GLY A 746 -19.74 -6.45 11.68
C GLY A 746 -19.05 -5.10 11.89
N ASP A 747 -19.64 -4.19 12.67
CA ASP A 747 -19.10 -2.83 12.89
C ASP A 747 -17.74 -2.80 13.62
N GLU A 748 -17.35 -3.90 14.27
CA GLU A 748 -16.07 -4.03 14.98
C GLU A 748 -14.93 -4.52 14.06
N ILE A 749 -15.25 -5.22 12.98
CA ILE A 749 -14.29 -5.99 12.14
C ILE A 749 -14.26 -5.55 10.67
N VAL A 750 -15.36 -4.97 10.17
CA VAL A 750 -15.51 -4.61 8.76
C VAL A 750 -14.89 -3.22 8.52
N TYR A 751 -14.23 -3.07 7.37
CA TYR A 751 -13.61 -1.84 6.85
C TYR A 751 -12.23 -1.47 7.39
N ASP A 752 -11.76 -0.34 6.86
CA ASP A 752 -10.46 0.24 7.15
C ASP A 752 -10.27 0.52 8.65
N ALA A 753 -9.03 0.39 9.13
CA ALA A 753 -8.59 0.73 10.49
C ALA A 753 -9.29 0.04 11.66
N LYS A 754 -9.75 -1.19 11.49
CA LYS A 754 -10.23 -2.00 12.62
C LYS A 754 -9.10 -2.79 13.27
N PRO A 755 -9.19 -3.16 14.56
CA PRO A 755 -8.26 -4.07 15.20
C PRO A 755 -8.29 -5.46 14.53
N ALA A 756 -7.26 -6.26 14.78
CA ALA A 756 -7.31 -7.69 14.49
C ALA A 756 -8.12 -8.38 15.60
N HIS A 757 -8.83 -9.45 15.26
CA HIS A 757 -9.66 -10.18 16.22
C HIS A 757 -9.32 -11.66 16.18
N ALA A 758 -9.37 -12.31 17.35
CA ALA A 758 -9.25 -13.76 17.44
C ALA A 758 -10.37 -14.45 16.66
N THR A 759 -10.04 -15.61 16.08
CA THR A 759 -10.97 -16.41 15.29
C THR A 759 -11.09 -17.82 15.83
N THR A 760 -12.16 -18.49 15.42
CA THR A 760 -12.32 -19.93 15.57
C THR A 760 -12.76 -20.51 14.23
N ARG A 761 -12.63 -21.82 14.04
CA ARG A 761 -13.13 -22.44 12.83
C ARG A 761 -14.65 -22.30 12.73
N SER A 762 -15.13 -22.12 11.51
CA SER A 762 -16.53 -22.23 11.15
C SER A 762 -17.08 -23.59 11.61
N ARG A 763 -18.30 -23.58 12.14
CA ARG A 763 -19.03 -24.78 12.60
C ARG A 763 -19.80 -25.42 11.45
N ASN A 764 -20.18 -24.62 10.45
CA ASN A 764 -21.12 -25.05 9.42
C ASN A 764 -20.40 -25.66 8.21
N TYR A 765 -19.34 -25.02 7.73
CA TYR A 765 -18.68 -25.41 6.49
C TYR A 765 -17.22 -24.93 6.40
N ARG A 766 -16.49 -25.44 5.41
CA ARG A 766 -15.28 -24.82 4.89
C ARG A 766 -15.53 -24.40 3.45
N ALA A 767 -15.06 -23.23 3.04
CA ALA A 767 -15.09 -22.84 1.63
C ALA A 767 -13.78 -22.22 1.18
N ARG A 768 -13.49 -22.39 -0.11
CA ARG A 768 -12.37 -21.79 -0.82
C ARG A 768 -12.92 -21.13 -2.07
N VAL A 769 -12.56 -19.87 -2.27
CA VAL A 769 -12.81 -19.15 -3.51
C VAL A 769 -11.47 -18.81 -4.13
N ARG A 770 -11.25 -19.22 -5.38
CA ARG A 770 -10.06 -18.87 -6.16
C ARG A 770 -10.43 -17.88 -7.25
N TYR A 771 -9.68 -16.79 -7.33
CA TYR A 771 -9.79 -15.77 -8.36
C TYR A 771 -8.64 -15.90 -9.34
N HIS A 772 -8.94 -15.89 -10.63
CA HIS A 772 -7.96 -15.76 -11.70
C HIS A 772 -8.17 -14.44 -12.43
N GLN A 773 -7.24 -13.51 -12.23
CA GLN A 773 -7.26 -12.20 -12.84
C GLN A 773 -6.21 -12.14 -13.95
N PHE A 774 -6.67 -11.97 -15.18
CA PHE A 774 -5.81 -11.81 -16.35
C PHE A 774 -5.67 -10.32 -16.64
N LEU A 775 -4.60 -9.70 -16.14
CA LEU A 775 -4.34 -8.27 -16.32
C LEU A 775 -3.70 -8.03 -17.69
N GLU A 776 -4.21 -7.04 -18.43
CA GLU A 776 -3.48 -6.39 -19.52
C GLU A 776 -2.86 -5.08 -18.97
N PRO A 777 -1.73 -4.61 -19.54
CA PRO A 777 -1.19 -3.29 -19.18
C PRO A 777 -2.27 -2.21 -19.30
N ASP A 778 -2.39 -1.33 -18.30
CA ASP A 778 -3.28 -0.16 -18.28
C ASP A 778 -4.81 -0.41 -18.23
N MET A 779 -5.23 -1.64 -17.93
CA MET A 779 -6.64 -2.04 -17.90
C MET A 779 -7.23 -2.19 -16.49
N PRO A 780 -8.37 -1.54 -16.16
CA PRO A 780 -9.19 -1.91 -15.01
C PRO A 780 -9.98 -3.21 -15.27
N ALA A 781 -9.25 -4.32 -15.37
CA ALA A 781 -9.66 -5.71 -15.18
C ALA A 781 -11.05 -6.15 -15.70
N LEU A 782 -11.12 -6.77 -16.89
CA LEU A 782 -12.19 -7.70 -17.31
C LEU A 782 -11.60 -8.71 -18.32
N PRO A 783 -11.98 -10.01 -18.32
CA PRO A 783 -12.91 -10.75 -17.45
C PRO A 783 -12.23 -11.40 -16.22
N LEU A 784 -13.02 -11.79 -15.20
CA LEU A 784 -12.53 -12.41 -13.96
C LEU A 784 -13.12 -13.82 -13.80
N LEU A 785 -12.28 -14.85 -13.82
CA LEU A 785 -12.67 -16.23 -13.56
C LEU A 785 -12.63 -16.50 -12.06
N LYS A 786 -13.66 -17.19 -11.57
CA LYS A 786 -13.84 -17.55 -10.17
C LYS A 786 -14.13 -19.03 -10.06
N GLU A 787 -13.44 -19.70 -9.16
CA GLU A 787 -13.69 -21.09 -8.77
C GLU A 787 -14.12 -21.09 -7.31
N ILE A 788 -15.14 -21.88 -6.97
CA ILE A 788 -15.62 -22.02 -5.60
C ILE A 788 -15.73 -23.50 -5.23
N GLU A 789 -15.31 -23.81 -4.01
CA GLU A 789 -15.47 -25.10 -3.35
C GLU A 789 -16.07 -24.87 -1.97
N ILE A 790 -17.11 -25.64 -1.61
CA ILE A 790 -17.75 -25.62 -0.30
C ILE A 790 -17.89 -27.06 0.20
N ALA A 791 -17.60 -27.32 1.48
CA ALA A 791 -17.88 -28.60 2.11
C ALA A 791 -18.44 -28.45 3.53
N LEU A 792 -19.46 -29.23 3.87
CA LEU A 792 -20.08 -29.20 5.20
C LEU A 792 -19.17 -29.79 6.28
N ARG A 793 -19.17 -29.16 7.45
CA ARG A 793 -18.47 -29.61 8.67
C ARG A 793 -19.37 -30.34 9.66
N ARG A 794 -20.68 -30.26 9.45
CA ARG A 794 -21.69 -30.93 10.25
C ARG A 794 -22.89 -31.31 9.37
N PRO A 795 -23.78 -32.20 9.83
CA PRO A 795 -25.01 -32.47 9.14
C PRO A 795 -25.90 -31.21 9.08
N VAL A 796 -26.53 -30.96 7.92
CA VAL A 796 -27.40 -29.80 7.71
C VAL A 796 -28.69 -30.23 7.03
N MET A 797 -29.82 -29.81 7.58
CA MET A 797 -31.14 -29.97 6.96
C MET A 797 -31.38 -28.83 5.96
N VAL A 798 -31.74 -29.17 4.72
CA VAL A 798 -31.95 -28.19 3.64
C VAL A 798 -33.43 -27.85 3.52
N HIS A 799 -33.77 -26.56 3.62
CA HIS A 799 -35.16 -26.07 3.55
C HIS A 799 -35.49 -25.32 2.26
N ASP A 800 -34.49 -24.70 1.63
CA ASP A 800 -34.64 -23.87 0.44
C ASP A 800 -34.38 -24.65 -0.85
N ASP A 801 -34.86 -24.13 -1.98
CA ASP A 801 -34.64 -24.73 -3.31
C ASP A 801 -33.21 -24.53 -3.87
N ILE A 802 -32.47 -23.60 -3.28
CA ILE A 802 -31.08 -23.26 -3.63
C ILE A 802 -30.21 -23.48 -2.40
N PHE A 803 -29.28 -24.44 -2.44
CA PHE A 803 -28.40 -24.74 -1.33
C PHE A 803 -27.09 -25.45 -1.77
N PRO A 804 -25.91 -24.99 -1.33
CA PRO A 804 -25.67 -23.72 -0.66
C PRO A 804 -25.84 -22.53 -1.62
N VAL A 805 -26.11 -21.34 -1.07
CA VAL A 805 -26.07 -20.09 -1.81
C VAL A 805 -24.61 -19.63 -1.89
N ILE A 806 -24.19 -19.11 -3.05
CA ILE A 806 -22.83 -18.62 -3.27
C ILE A 806 -22.74 -17.14 -3.61
N SER A 807 -23.81 -16.55 -4.17
CA SER A 807 -23.80 -15.15 -4.61
C SER A 807 -25.22 -14.62 -4.84
N SER A 808 -25.31 -13.35 -5.25
CA SER A 808 -26.54 -12.70 -5.70
C SER A 808 -26.29 -11.76 -6.87
N LEU A 809 -27.21 -11.75 -7.85
CA LEU A 809 -27.20 -10.81 -8.99
C LEU A 809 -27.63 -9.39 -8.60
N ASP A 810 -28.08 -9.15 -7.36
CA ASP A 810 -28.46 -7.82 -6.84
C ASP A 810 -27.34 -7.17 -6.00
N MET A 811 -26.16 -7.80 -5.91
CA MET A 811 -25.02 -7.17 -5.23
C MET A 811 -24.63 -5.85 -5.92
N LYS A 812 -24.26 -4.82 -5.13
CA LYS A 812 -23.70 -3.53 -5.61
C LYS A 812 -22.33 -3.67 -6.31
N ASN A 813 -22.06 -4.80 -6.95
CA ASN A 813 -20.93 -5.01 -7.84
C ASN A 813 -21.41 -4.74 -9.27
N HIS A 814 -20.83 -3.73 -9.92
CA HIS A 814 -21.11 -3.33 -11.29
C HIS A 814 -20.98 -4.47 -12.33
N ARG A 815 -20.31 -5.58 -11.99
CA ARG A 815 -20.08 -6.74 -12.87
C ARG A 815 -21.10 -7.87 -12.73
N LEU A 816 -21.94 -7.85 -11.69
CA LEU A 816 -22.92 -8.91 -11.43
C LEU A 816 -24.36 -8.46 -11.65
N ARG A 817 -24.60 -7.14 -11.56
CA ARG A 817 -25.94 -6.54 -11.61
C ARG A 817 -26.63 -6.88 -12.92
N GLY A 818 -27.55 -7.84 -12.90
CA GLY A 818 -28.12 -8.41 -14.13
C GLY A 818 -29.48 -7.86 -14.52
N ASP A 819 -29.78 -7.96 -15.82
CA ASP A 819 -31.13 -7.80 -16.39
C ASP A 819 -32.02 -9.04 -16.19
N MET A 820 -31.54 -10.02 -15.41
CA MET A 820 -32.12 -11.36 -15.21
C MET A 820 -32.37 -12.15 -16.50
N ARG A 821 -31.78 -11.72 -17.63
CA ARG A 821 -31.87 -12.46 -18.89
C ARG A 821 -30.90 -13.61 -18.85
N TYR A 822 -31.37 -14.78 -19.27
CA TYR A 822 -30.58 -15.99 -19.35
C TYR A 822 -30.52 -16.50 -20.77
N ALA A 823 -29.44 -17.20 -21.08
CA ALA A 823 -29.31 -17.94 -22.31
C ALA A 823 -28.32 -19.10 -22.12
N TYR A 824 -28.63 -20.27 -22.65
CA TYR A 824 -27.79 -21.47 -22.63
C TYR A 824 -28.17 -22.42 -23.77
N THR A 825 -27.33 -23.40 -24.03
CA THR A 825 -27.67 -24.52 -24.91
C THR A 825 -28.10 -25.68 -24.03
N ASP A 826 -29.30 -26.20 -24.23
CA ASP A 826 -29.81 -27.33 -23.45
C ASP A 826 -28.86 -28.54 -23.65
N PRO A 827 -28.25 -29.07 -22.59
CA PRO A 827 -27.27 -30.15 -22.72
C PRO A 827 -27.90 -31.47 -23.19
N THR A 828 -29.22 -31.61 -23.11
CA THR A 828 -29.97 -32.81 -23.51
C THR A 828 -30.43 -32.72 -24.97
N THR A 829 -30.97 -31.57 -25.38
CA THR A 829 -31.55 -31.41 -26.73
C THR A 829 -30.60 -30.73 -27.72
N GLY A 830 -29.59 -30.00 -27.23
CA GLY A 830 -28.72 -29.17 -28.05
C GLY A 830 -29.37 -27.87 -28.54
N GLU A 831 -30.61 -27.58 -28.13
CA GLU A 831 -31.34 -26.39 -28.56
C GLU A 831 -30.95 -25.15 -27.76
N ALA A 832 -30.97 -23.99 -28.41
CA ALA A 832 -30.73 -22.72 -27.73
C ALA A 832 -31.95 -22.32 -26.90
N VAL A 833 -31.74 -22.12 -25.60
CA VAL A 833 -32.76 -21.65 -24.65
C VAL A 833 -32.38 -20.24 -24.23
N SER A 834 -33.34 -19.32 -24.27
CA SER A 834 -33.16 -17.96 -23.74
C SER A 834 -34.46 -17.42 -23.16
N GLY A 835 -34.35 -16.44 -22.26
CA GLY A 835 -35.50 -15.83 -21.64
C GLY A 835 -35.11 -14.81 -20.58
N GLN A 836 -36.08 -14.41 -19.77
CA GLN A 836 -35.87 -13.55 -18.62
C GLN A 836 -36.52 -14.17 -17.39
N LEU A 837 -35.74 -14.35 -16.33
CA LEU A 837 -36.21 -14.95 -15.08
C LEU A 837 -37.01 -13.92 -14.28
N THR A 838 -38.34 -14.00 -14.37
CA THR A 838 -39.26 -13.10 -13.65
C THR A 838 -39.97 -13.77 -12.46
N LYS A 839 -40.01 -15.10 -12.44
CA LYS A 839 -40.58 -15.92 -11.36
C LYS A 839 -39.92 -17.30 -11.31
N GLY A 840 -39.94 -17.93 -10.14
CA GLY A 840 -39.45 -19.30 -9.95
C GLY A 840 -37.92 -19.40 -9.97
N LEU A 841 -37.44 -20.52 -10.50
CA LEU A 841 -36.04 -20.96 -10.48
C LEU A 841 -35.61 -21.36 -11.88
N ILE A 842 -34.31 -21.26 -12.16
CA ILE A 842 -33.70 -21.79 -13.38
C ILE A 842 -32.34 -22.40 -13.08
N ASP A 843 -32.04 -23.52 -13.73
CA ASP A 843 -30.71 -24.13 -13.71
C ASP A 843 -29.92 -23.66 -14.94
N ILE A 844 -28.79 -23.02 -14.70
CA ILE A 844 -27.89 -22.53 -15.73
C ILE A 844 -26.71 -23.52 -15.83
N PRO A 845 -26.64 -24.34 -16.89
CA PRO A 845 -25.55 -25.29 -17.08
C PRO A 845 -24.27 -24.59 -17.53
N ALA A 846 -23.15 -25.32 -17.56
CA ALA A 846 -21.90 -24.85 -18.15
C ALA A 846 -22.12 -24.33 -19.59
N GLY A 847 -21.55 -23.17 -19.89
CA GLY A 847 -21.77 -22.40 -21.13
C GLY A 847 -23.00 -21.50 -21.12
N GLY A 848 -23.87 -21.64 -20.12
CA GLY A 848 -25.02 -20.76 -19.91
C GLY A 848 -24.66 -19.45 -19.21
N ARG A 849 -25.50 -18.43 -19.39
CA ARG A 849 -25.43 -17.17 -18.63
C ARG A 849 -26.74 -16.79 -17.98
N ILE A 850 -26.63 -15.92 -16.98
CA ILE A 850 -27.72 -15.08 -16.49
C ILE A 850 -27.18 -13.71 -16.06
N GLY A 851 -27.76 -12.63 -16.56
CA GLY A 851 -27.18 -11.29 -16.37
C GLY A 851 -25.74 -11.23 -16.88
N GLY A 852 -24.82 -10.79 -16.01
CA GLY A 852 -23.37 -10.74 -16.25
C GLY A 852 -22.57 -11.99 -15.84
N LEU A 853 -23.24 -13.05 -15.37
CA LEU A 853 -22.61 -14.29 -14.90
C LEU A 853 -22.66 -15.35 -16.00
N ILE A 854 -21.51 -15.95 -16.32
CA ILE A 854 -21.37 -17.06 -17.28
C ILE A 854 -20.81 -18.28 -16.55
N VAL A 855 -21.52 -19.42 -16.59
CA VAL A 855 -21.09 -20.67 -15.93
C VAL A 855 -20.06 -21.38 -16.80
N VAL A 856 -18.92 -21.77 -16.23
CA VAL A 856 -17.80 -22.43 -16.93
C VAL A 856 -17.71 -23.91 -16.59
N SER A 857 -18.08 -24.30 -15.37
CA SER A 857 -18.17 -25.69 -14.94
C SER A 857 -19.26 -25.89 -13.89
N GLY A 858 -19.90 -27.07 -13.94
CA GLY A 858 -21.04 -27.40 -13.09
C GLY A 858 -22.34 -26.78 -13.60
N THR A 859 -23.34 -26.73 -12.73
CA THR A 859 -24.65 -26.11 -12.96
C THR A 859 -24.97 -25.24 -11.76
N LEU A 860 -25.40 -24.01 -12.00
CA LEU A 860 -25.84 -23.09 -10.95
C LEU A 860 -27.34 -22.88 -11.03
N ARG A 861 -28.03 -22.97 -9.90
CA ARG A 861 -29.43 -22.63 -9.77
C ARG A 861 -29.59 -21.17 -9.41
N VAL A 862 -30.51 -20.49 -10.07
CA VAL A 862 -30.78 -19.06 -9.89
C VAL A 862 -32.26 -18.82 -9.65
N GLY A 863 -32.57 -18.05 -8.62
CA GLY A 863 -33.94 -17.66 -8.28
C GLY A 863 -34.30 -16.29 -8.85
N ALA A 864 -35.59 -16.06 -9.10
CA ALA A 864 -36.10 -14.76 -9.52
C ALA A 864 -35.84 -13.63 -8.51
N ASN A 865 -35.50 -13.99 -7.25
CA ASN A 865 -35.01 -13.08 -6.22
C ASN A 865 -33.49 -12.79 -6.32
N SER A 866 -32.88 -13.08 -7.48
CA SER A 866 -31.45 -12.88 -7.77
C SER A 866 -30.47 -13.78 -7.02
N VAL A 867 -30.93 -14.71 -6.18
CA VAL A 867 -30.06 -15.63 -5.43
C VAL A 867 -29.43 -16.66 -6.37
N VAL A 868 -28.12 -16.88 -6.25
CA VAL A 868 -27.34 -17.83 -7.06
C VAL A 868 -26.69 -18.87 -6.15
N GLY A 869 -26.83 -20.15 -6.48
CA GLY A 869 -26.25 -21.26 -5.71
C GLY A 869 -26.35 -22.59 -6.44
N PHE A 870 -26.38 -23.67 -5.68
CA PHE A 870 -26.56 -25.03 -6.21
C PHE A 870 -28.02 -25.47 -6.05
N ALA A 871 -28.45 -26.44 -6.88
CA ALA A 871 -29.74 -27.07 -6.68
C ALA A 871 -29.76 -27.82 -5.33
N ALA A 872 -30.78 -27.55 -4.52
CA ALA A 872 -31.04 -28.32 -3.31
C ALA A 872 -31.40 -29.79 -3.65
N PRO A 873 -31.25 -30.72 -2.69
CA PRO A 873 -31.69 -32.10 -2.86
C PRO A 873 -33.17 -32.19 -3.20
N ALA A 874 -33.57 -33.29 -3.84
CA ALA A 874 -34.94 -33.48 -4.31
C ALA A 874 -35.96 -33.57 -3.16
N ASP A 875 -35.57 -34.17 -2.03
CA ASP A 875 -36.37 -34.20 -0.81
C ASP A 875 -36.04 -32.97 0.05
N LYS A 876 -36.98 -32.02 0.09
CA LYS A 876 -36.88 -30.89 1.02
C LYS A 876 -36.88 -31.49 2.43
N PHE A 877 -36.07 -30.94 3.33
CA PHE A 877 -35.82 -31.50 4.67
C PHE A 877 -34.88 -32.72 4.72
N GLU A 878 -34.25 -33.12 3.61
CA GLU A 878 -33.14 -34.06 3.66
C GLU A 878 -32.00 -33.50 4.52
N THR A 879 -31.44 -34.35 5.38
CA THR A 879 -30.24 -34.01 6.16
C THR A 879 -29.01 -34.46 5.40
N LEU A 880 -28.27 -33.49 4.87
CA LEU A 880 -27.01 -33.74 4.20
C LEU A 880 -25.93 -34.10 5.23
N PRO A 881 -25.12 -35.14 5.01
CA PRO A 881 -24.08 -35.54 5.95
C PRO A 881 -22.88 -34.58 5.95
N THR A 882 -22.05 -34.68 6.98
CA THR A 882 -20.73 -34.04 7.03
C THR A 882 -19.89 -34.45 5.82
N GLY A 883 -19.16 -33.51 5.22
CA GLY A 883 -18.32 -33.77 4.06
C GLY A 883 -19.02 -33.63 2.71
N THR A 884 -20.36 -33.50 2.66
CA THR A 884 -21.06 -33.13 1.41
C THR A 884 -20.47 -31.84 0.85
N SER A 885 -20.13 -31.85 -0.44
CA SER A 885 -19.37 -30.79 -1.07
C SER A 885 -19.93 -30.36 -2.42
N TRP A 886 -19.71 -29.09 -2.75
CA TRP A 886 -20.09 -28.48 -4.02
C TRP A 886 -18.90 -27.74 -4.62
N ALA A 887 -18.83 -27.74 -5.95
CA ALA A 887 -17.84 -26.97 -6.68
C ALA A 887 -18.43 -26.42 -7.99
N ALA A 888 -18.04 -25.20 -8.34
CA ALA A 888 -18.40 -24.57 -9.61
C ALA A 888 -17.33 -23.56 -10.03
N ALA A 889 -17.27 -23.29 -11.34
CA ALA A 889 -16.48 -22.19 -11.88
C ALA A 889 -17.36 -21.30 -12.76
N PHE A 890 -17.18 -19.98 -12.66
CA PHE A 890 -17.94 -19.01 -13.42
C PHE A 890 -17.14 -17.73 -13.66
N VAL A 891 -17.55 -16.97 -14.67
CA VAL A 891 -16.96 -15.70 -15.07
C VAL A 891 -17.96 -14.60 -14.81
N THR A 892 -17.48 -13.44 -14.37
CA THR A 892 -18.30 -12.23 -14.22
C THR A 892 -17.84 -11.14 -15.17
N VAL A 893 -18.77 -10.62 -15.96
CA VAL A 893 -18.60 -9.53 -16.94
C VAL A 893 -19.80 -8.60 -16.89
N PRO A 894 -19.71 -7.34 -17.39
CA PRO A 894 -20.88 -6.50 -17.52
C PRO A 894 -21.99 -7.21 -18.33
N PRO A 895 -23.27 -7.17 -17.90
CA PRO A 895 -24.35 -7.92 -18.52
C PRO A 895 -24.51 -7.69 -20.02
N GLU A 896 -24.29 -6.46 -20.47
CA GLU A 896 -24.35 -6.07 -21.88
C GLU A 896 -23.25 -6.74 -22.74
N GLN A 897 -22.21 -7.29 -22.10
CA GLN A 897 -21.12 -8.00 -22.76
C GLN A 897 -21.25 -9.53 -22.66
N ALA A 898 -22.20 -10.06 -21.89
CA ALA A 898 -22.22 -11.47 -21.53
C ALA A 898 -22.39 -12.42 -22.74
N GLU A 899 -23.29 -12.13 -23.67
CA GLU A 899 -23.47 -12.96 -24.88
C GLU A 899 -22.24 -12.96 -25.78
N ARG A 900 -21.67 -11.78 -25.94
CA ARG A 900 -20.44 -11.53 -26.66
C ARG A 900 -19.25 -12.33 -26.11
N TRP A 901 -19.11 -12.40 -24.79
CA TRP A 901 -18.15 -13.27 -24.13
C TRP A 901 -18.47 -14.75 -24.32
N ARG A 902 -19.74 -15.17 -24.31
CA ARG A 902 -20.14 -16.55 -24.64
C ARG A 902 -19.78 -16.94 -26.07
N GLU A 903 -19.97 -16.06 -27.04
CA GLU A 903 -19.55 -16.27 -28.43
C GLU A 903 -18.04 -16.47 -28.53
N LEU A 904 -17.25 -15.62 -27.85
CA LEU A 904 -15.80 -15.74 -27.80
C LEU A 904 -15.33 -17.06 -27.18
N MET A 905 -16.02 -17.54 -26.14
CA MET A 905 -15.75 -18.84 -25.50
C MET A 905 -16.23 -20.04 -26.36
N GLY A 906 -17.08 -19.80 -27.37
CA GLY A 906 -17.70 -20.84 -28.20
C GLY A 906 -18.91 -21.50 -27.53
N TYR A 907 -19.55 -20.84 -26.58
CA TYR A 907 -20.79 -21.29 -25.94
C TYR A 907 -22.06 -20.79 -26.65
N ALA A 908 -21.91 -19.84 -27.56
CA ALA A 908 -22.99 -19.34 -28.41
C ALA A 908 -22.48 -19.21 -29.85
N GLY A 909 -23.12 -19.91 -30.78
CA GLY A 909 -22.70 -19.93 -32.18
C GLY A 909 -21.31 -20.55 -32.41
N SER A 910 -20.74 -20.27 -33.59
CA SER A 910 -19.39 -20.70 -33.94
C SER A 910 -18.36 -19.80 -33.29
N ARG A 911 -17.34 -20.39 -32.63
CA ARG A 911 -16.22 -19.63 -32.08
C ARG A 911 -15.55 -18.81 -33.17
N PRO A 912 -15.27 -17.51 -32.94
CA PRO A 912 -14.73 -16.61 -33.98
C PRO A 912 -13.23 -16.79 -34.26
N TYR A 913 -12.58 -17.77 -33.62
CA TYR A 913 -11.20 -18.13 -33.86
C TYR A 913 -10.97 -19.64 -33.72
N GLN A 914 -9.86 -20.14 -34.29
CA GLN A 914 -9.48 -21.55 -34.21
C GLN A 914 -8.02 -21.72 -33.78
N VAL A 915 -7.80 -22.63 -32.83
CA VAL A 915 -6.49 -23.13 -32.41
C VAL A 915 -6.39 -24.60 -32.81
N THR A 916 -5.42 -24.95 -33.66
CA THR A 916 -5.08 -26.33 -33.99
C THR A 916 -3.85 -26.75 -33.18
N VAL A 917 -3.78 -28.01 -32.77
CA VAL A 917 -2.68 -28.53 -31.94
C VAL A 917 -1.83 -29.48 -32.77
N SER A 918 -0.52 -29.24 -32.80
CA SER A 918 0.47 -30.11 -33.44
C SER A 918 1.30 -30.90 -32.43
N ARG A 919 1.34 -30.46 -31.16
CA ARG A 919 2.01 -31.15 -30.04
C ARG A 919 1.30 -30.88 -28.73
N GLY A 920 1.14 -31.91 -27.91
CA GLY A 920 0.34 -31.84 -26.68
C GLY A 920 -1.15 -32.09 -26.96
N GLU A 921 -1.98 -31.79 -25.98
CA GLU A 921 -3.43 -31.97 -26.03
C GLU A 921 -4.12 -30.67 -25.57
N LEU A 922 -5.11 -30.21 -26.34
CA LEU A 922 -6.04 -29.15 -25.92
C LEU A 922 -7.30 -29.81 -25.38
N ARG A 923 -7.46 -29.81 -24.05
CA ARG A 923 -8.57 -30.48 -23.35
C ARG A 923 -9.83 -29.62 -23.33
N LYS A 924 -9.65 -28.32 -23.15
CA LYS A 924 -10.74 -27.35 -23.08
C LYS A 924 -10.30 -26.04 -23.73
N LEU A 925 -11.22 -25.40 -24.44
CA LEU A 925 -11.02 -24.08 -25.01
C LEU A 925 -12.27 -23.24 -24.71
N ASP A 926 -12.20 -22.42 -23.67
CA ASP A 926 -13.26 -21.48 -23.31
C ASP A 926 -12.67 -20.08 -23.04
N LEU A 927 -12.86 -19.51 -21.84
CA LEU A 927 -12.12 -18.33 -21.41
C LEU A 927 -10.62 -18.62 -21.27
N VAL A 928 -10.28 -19.80 -20.75
CA VAL A 928 -8.90 -20.26 -20.57
C VAL A 928 -8.72 -21.54 -21.37
N ALA A 929 -7.66 -21.61 -22.17
CA ALA A 929 -7.30 -22.86 -22.85
C ALA A 929 -6.62 -23.80 -21.84
N ASP A 930 -7.26 -24.94 -21.55
CA ASP A 930 -6.67 -26.02 -20.74
C ASP A 930 -5.86 -26.94 -21.64
N CYS A 931 -4.54 -26.90 -21.47
CA CYS A 931 -3.57 -27.55 -22.32
C CYS A 931 -2.75 -28.55 -21.50
N GLN A 932 -2.43 -29.70 -22.10
CA GLN A 932 -1.48 -30.66 -21.56
C GLN A 932 -0.27 -30.73 -22.49
N VAL A 933 0.94 -30.63 -21.93
CA VAL A 933 2.16 -30.77 -22.73
C VAL A 933 2.46 -32.22 -23.11
N THR A 934 3.15 -32.38 -24.25
CA THR A 934 3.93 -33.57 -24.59
C THR A 934 5.40 -33.17 -24.65
N ASP A 935 6.28 -33.92 -23.99
CA ASP A 935 7.72 -33.60 -23.89
C ASP A 935 7.98 -32.17 -23.40
N TYR A 936 7.25 -31.72 -22.37
CA TYR A 936 7.36 -30.38 -21.76
C TYR A 936 7.00 -29.19 -22.67
N GLY A 937 6.34 -29.42 -23.81
CA GLY A 937 5.82 -28.36 -24.68
C GLY A 937 4.40 -28.61 -25.22
N PHE A 938 3.70 -27.51 -25.49
CA PHE A 938 2.44 -27.45 -26.22
C PHE A 938 2.66 -26.58 -27.47
N ALA A 939 2.28 -27.07 -28.65
CA ALA A 939 2.49 -26.35 -29.90
C ALA A 939 1.29 -26.51 -30.84
N GLY A 940 1.10 -25.51 -31.69
CA GLY A 940 -0.07 -25.45 -32.54
C GLY A 940 -0.03 -24.28 -33.51
N GLU A 941 -1.18 -23.99 -34.10
CA GLU A 941 -1.37 -22.86 -35.01
C GLU A 941 -2.70 -22.14 -34.70
N VAL A 942 -2.69 -20.81 -34.80
CA VAL A 942 -3.91 -20.01 -34.90
C VAL A 942 -4.28 -19.93 -36.38
N ALA A 943 -5.28 -20.72 -36.80
CA ALA A 943 -5.64 -20.90 -38.22
C ALA A 943 -6.69 -19.90 -38.71
N MET A 944 -7.65 -19.54 -37.85
CA MET A 944 -8.63 -18.49 -38.09
C MET A 944 -8.46 -17.46 -36.97
N PRO A 945 -7.71 -16.36 -37.18
CA PRO A 945 -7.53 -15.36 -36.14
C PRO A 945 -8.81 -14.55 -35.94
N LEU A 946 -9.02 -14.08 -34.71
CA LEU A 946 -10.11 -13.17 -34.36
C LEU A 946 -9.90 -11.81 -35.05
N PRO A 947 -10.87 -11.27 -35.82
CA PRO A 947 -10.74 -9.93 -36.37
C PRO A 947 -10.66 -8.86 -35.27
N VAL A 948 -9.71 -7.92 -35.38
CA VAL A 948 -9.52 -6.83 -34.39
C VAL A 948 -10.81 -6.02 -34.21
N THR A 949 -11.60 -5.81 -35.26
CA THR A 949 -12.89 -5.10 -35.18
C THR A 949 -13.93 -5.79 -34.30
N ALA A 950 -13.89 -7.13 -34.21
CA ALA A 950 -14.76 -7.88 -33.30
C ALA A 950 -14.37 -7.62 -31.83
N LEU A 951 -13.08 -7.45 -31.55
CA LEU A 951 -12.57 -7.03 -30.23
C LEU A 951 -12.92 -5.57 -29.91
N THR A 952 -12.73 -4.63 -30.83
CA THR A 952 -13.12 -3.23 -30.60
C THR A 952 -14.60 -3.10 -30.24
N ASN A 953 -15.47 -3.88 -30.91
CA ASN A 953 -16.89 -3.89 -30.63
C ASN A 953 -17.24 -4.49 -29.26
N LEU A 954 -16.45 -5.43 -28.73
CA LEU A 954 -16.62 -6.01 -27.39
C LEU A 954 -16.48 -4.97 -26.27
N VAL A 955 -15.75 -3.88 -26.52
CA VAL A 955 -15.14 -3.02 -25.49
C VAL A 955 -15.71 -1.61 -25.44
N ALA A 956 -16.13 -1.07 -26.60
CA ALA A 956 -16.62 0.29 -26.76
C ALA A 956 -17.83 0.68 -25.87
N ALA A 957 -18.41 -0.26 -25.11
CA ALA A 957 -19.51 -0.02 -24.19
C ALA A 957 -19.08 0.53 -22.80
N HIS A 958 -17.79 0.64 -22.48
CA HIS A 958 -17.34 1.09 -21.14
C HIS A 958 -16.41 2.33 -21.11
N SER A 959 -15.96 2.85 -22.25
CA SER A 959 -15.06 4.00 -22.31
C SER A 959 -15.57 5.08 -23.27
N GLN A 960 -16.58 5.84 -22.86
CA GLN A 960 -16.99 7.01 -23.65
C GLN A 960 -16.01 8.20 -23.59
N GLU A 961 -14.90 8.13 -22.83
CA GLU A 961 -14.00 9.30 -22.65
C GLU A 961 -12.49 8.99 -22.58
N ARG A 962 -12.01 7.77 -22.90
CA ARG A 962 -10.56 7.52 -23.07
C ARG A 962 -10.22 7.50 -24.56
N ASP A 963 -9.16 8.22 -24.95
CA ASP A 963 -8.63 8.23 -26.32
C ASP A 963 -8.58 6.81 -26.90
N ALA A 964 -9.34 6.55 -27.96
CA ALA A 964 -9.37 5.27 -28.66
C ALA A 964 -7.99 4.82 -29.21
N ALA A 965 -7.00 5.73 -29.24
CA ALA A 965 -5.62 5.47 -29.63
C ALA A 965 -4.78 4.74 -28.56
N ASN A 966 -5.24 4.68 -27.30
CA ASN A 966 -4.58 3.99 -26.18
C ASN A 966 -5.46 2.86 -25.60
N ASP A 967 -6.36 2.27 -26.40
CA ASP A 967 -7.24 1.18 -25.97
C ASP A 967 -6.48 -0.15 -25.85
N PRO A 968 -6.23 -0.68 -24.63
CA PRO A 968 -5.44 -1.89 -24.44
C PRO A 968 -6.13 -3.15 -25.00
N LEU A 969 -7.43 -3.09 -25.28
CA LEU A 969 -8.22 -4.25 -25.69
C LEU A 969 -8.30 -4.47 -27.21
N GLN A 970 -7.55 -3.70 -28.02
CA GLN A 970 -7.19 -4.14 -29.38
C GLN A 970 -6.35 -5.42 -29.39
N SER A 971 -5.92 -5.91 -28.22
CA SER A 971 -4.96 -7.00 -28.07
C SER A 971 -5.40 -8.11 -27.11
N TYR A 972 -6.69 -8.50 -27.05
CA TYR A 972 -7.08 -9.65 -26.22
C TYR A 972 -6.24 -10.89 -26.57
N ARG A 973 -5.54 -11.41 -25.56
CA ARG A 973 -4.75 -12.63 -25.65
C ARG A 973 -5.47 -13.75 -24.90
N LEU A 974 -5.62 -14.91 -25.53
CA LEU A 974 -6.20 -16.10 -24.91
C LEU A 974 -5.25 -16.58 -23.78
N PRO A 975 -5.70 -16.63 -22.52
CA PRO A 975 -4.91 -17.25 -21.47
C PRO A 975 -4.79 -18.76 -21.72
N LEU A 976 -3.56 -19.26 -21.62
CA LEU A 976 -3.26 -20.70 -21.65
C LEU A 976 -2.91 -21.16 -20.24
N LYS A 977 -3.53 -22.25 -19.77
CA LYS A 977 -3.20 -23.00 -18.56
C LYS A 977 -2.59 -24.33 -19.00
N ILE A 978 -1.27 -24.46 -18.87
CA ILE A 978 -0.50 -25.52 -19.54
C ILE A 978 0.04 -26.49 -18.49
N ALA A 979 -0.63 -27.63 -18.30
CA ALA A 979 -0.24 -28.67 -17.37
C ALA A 979 1.01 -29.44 -17.83
N GLY A 980 1.88 -29.78 -16.88
CA GLY A 980 3.08 -30.62 -17.11
C GLY A 980 4.35 -29.84 -17.48
N VAL A 981 4.30 -28.51 -17.44
CA VAL A 981 5.49 -27.66 -17.55
C VAL A 981 6.29 -27.76 -16.24
N ASN A 982 7.61 -27.98 -16.33
CA ASN A 982 8.48 -28.06 -15.17
C ASN A 982 8.83 -26.66 -14.66
N GLY A 983 8.45 -26.35 -13.41
CA GLY A 983 8.71 -25.04 -12.79
C GLY A 983 10.16 -24.77 -12.41
N ASN A 984 11.02 -25.79 -12.47
CA ASN A 984 12.46 -25.66 -12.22
C ASN A 984 13.22 -25.13 -13.44
N TRP A 985 12.56 -25.07 -14.60
CA TRP A 985 13.15 -24.74 -15.89
C TRP A 985 12.52 -23.47 -16.48
N PRO A 986 13.24 -22.72 -17.32
CA PRO A 986 12.66 -21.58 -18.02
C PRO A 986 11.58 -22.06 -18.99
N ALA A 987 10.53 -21.25 -19.13
CA ALA A 987 9.42 -21.52 -20.04
C ALA A 987 9.04 -20.24 -20.78
N ALA A 988 8.59 -20.36 -22.02
CA ALA A 988 8.16 -19.24 -22.83
C ALA A 988 7.00 -19.60 -23.76
N LEU A 989 6.26 -18.58 -24.16
CA LEU A 989 5.45 -18.53 -25.36
C LEU A 989 6.32 -17.96 -26.49
N TRP A 990 6.41 -18.69 -27.60
CA TRP A 990 7.18 -18.32 -28.78
C TRP A 990 6.34 -18.39 -30.04
N ARG A 991 6.62 -17.51 -31.00
CA ARG A 991 6.09 -17.54 -32.37
C ARG A 991 7.21 -17.27 -33.39
N PRO A 992 7.13 -17.86 -34.60
CA PRO A 992 8.12 -17.64 -35.67
C PRO A 992 8.23 -16.19 -36.14
N ASP A 993 7.21 -15.37 -35.90
CA ASP A 993 7.14 -13.96 -36.28
C ASP A 993 7.88 -13.03 -35.30
N GLY A 994 8.62 -13.59 -34.34
CA GLY A 994 9.53 -12.88 -33.45
C GLY A 994 9.02 -12.71 -32.02
N GLU A 995 7.81 -13.16 -31.70
CA GLU A 995 7.31 -13.15 -30.32
C GLU A 995 8.05 -14.18 -29.45
N HIS A 996 8.59 -13.72 -28.33
CA HIS A 996 9.19 -14.58 -27.31
C HIS A 996 8.91 -13.98 -25.93
N GLN A 997 7.90 -14.49 -25.25
CA GLN A 997 7.46 -14.03 -23.93
C GLN A 997 7.74 -15.12 -22.90
N GLU A 998 8.53 -14.80 -21.86
CA GLU A 998 8.68 -15.71 -20.73
C GLU A 998 7.34 -15.92 -20.02
N ILE A 999 7.06 -17.18 -19.66
CA ILE A 999 5.81 -17.55 -18.99
C ILE A 999 6.11 -18.09 -17.60
N SER A 1000 5.21 -17.81 -16.67
CA SER A 1000 5.38 -18.20 -15.28
C SER A 1000 4.82 -19.60 -15.05
N VAL A 1001 5.47 -20.41 -14.21
CA VAL A 1001 5.00 -21.75 -13.82
C VAL A 1001 4.59 -21.75 -12.35
N PHE A 1002 3.37 -22.19 -12.08
CA PHE A 1002 2.78 -22.28 -10.73
C PHE A 1002 1.83 -23.47 -10.63
N GLU A 1003 1.86 -24.18 -9.50
CA GLU A 1003 1.09 -25.42 -9.28
C GLU A 1003 1.23 -26.41 -10.45
N ASN A 1004 2.44 -26.57 -11.00
CA ASN A 1004 2.75 -27.41 -12.18
C ASN A 1004 2.03 -27.01 -13.49
N HIS A 1005 1.58 -25.76 -13.58
CA HIS A 1005 0.97 -25.18 -14.79
C HIS A 1005 1.76 -23.97 -15.27
N GLY A 1006 2.13 -23.96 -16.55
CA GLY A 1006 2.61 -22.77 -17.24
C GLY A 1006 1.44 -21.85 -17.59
N TRP A 1007 1.59 -20.55 -17.35
CA TRP A 1007 0.58 -19.53 -17.62
C TRP A 1007 1.03 -18.57 -18.71
N ALA A 1008 0.39 -18.61 -19.87
CA ALA A 1008 0.75 -17.80 -21.04
C ALA A 1008 -0.42 -16.97 -21.57
N ARG A 1009 -0.14 -16.02 -22.46
CA ARG A 1009 -1.13 -15.16 -23.12
C ARG A 1009 -0.93 -15.22 -24.63
N LEU A 1010 -1.67 -16.11 -25.30
CA LEU A 1010 -1.57 -16.32 -26.75
C LEU A 1010 -2.37 -15.27 -27.52
N ASP A 1011 -1.70 -14.50 -28.38
CA ASP A 1011 -2.38 -13.59 -29.29
C ASP A 1011 -3.17 -14.36 -30.37
N ILE A 1012 -4.49 -14.34 -30.25
CA ILE A 1012 -5.43 -15.00 -31.17
C ILE A 1012 -5.88 -14.09 -32.31
N THR A 1013 -5.43 -12.84 -32.36
CA THR A 1013 -5.70 -11.90 -33.47
C THR A 1013 -4.72 -12.08 -34.63
N ARG A 1014 -3.67 -12.88 -34.42
CA ARG A 1014 -2.58 -13.13 -35.37
C ARG A 1014 -2.56 -14.60 -35.77
N ALA A 1015 -2.66 -14.87 -37.07
CA ALA A 1015 -2.48 -16.20 -37.60
C ALA A 1015 -1.04 -16.70 -37.44
N GLY A 1016 -0.84 -18.01 -37.44
CA GLY A 1016 0.47 -18.64 -37.48
C GLY A 1016 0.79 -19.57 -36.31
N GLY A 1017 1.93 -20.25 -36.42
CA GLY A 1017 2.40 -21.24 -35.47
C GLY A 1017 2.83 -20.63 -34.13
N PHE A 1018 2.69 -21.41 -33.05
CA PHE A 1018 3.19 -21.04 -31.73
C PHE A 1018 3.72 -22.26 -30.97
N TYR A 1019 4.58 -22.00 -30.00
CA TYR A 1019 5.04 -22.95 -28.99
C TYR A 1019 4.87 -22.33 -27.61
N ALA A 1020 4.39 -23.10 -26.63
CA ALA A 1020 4.32 -22.70 -25.24
C ALA A 1020 4.80 -23.86 -24.34
N GLY A 1021 5.84 -23.64 -23.53
CA GLY A 1021 6.41 -24.68 -22.68
C GLY A 1021 7.86 -24.40 -22.27
N ASN A 1022 8.55 -25.43 -21.76
CA ASN A 1022 9.93 -25.28 -21.32
C ASN A 1022 10.89 -25.05 -22.50
N THR A 1023 11.68 -23.99 -22.44
CA THR A 1023 12.62 -23.61 -23.51
C THR A 1023 13.97 -24.30 -23.41
N LEU A 1024 14.37 -24.62 -22.18
CA LEU A 1024 15.55 -25.40 -21.82
C LEU A 1024 15.10 -26.60 -21.00
N LEU A 1025 15.57 -27.79 -21.36
CA LEU A 1025 15.11 -29.07 -20.84
C LEU A 1025 16.27 -29.87 -20.26
N SER A 1026 15.95 -30.84 -19.41
CA SER A 1026 16.93 -31.82 -18.93
C SER A 1026 16.31 -33.20 -18.71
N ASP A 1027 17.11 -34.24 -18.76
CA ASP A 1027 16.74 -35.59 -18.33
C ASP A 1027 16.68 -35.72 -16.80
N VAL A 1028 17.07 -34.67 -16.05
CA VAL A 1028 16.97 -34.60 -14.59
C VAL A 1028 16.01 -33.47 -14.17
N PRO A 1029 14.73 -33.79 -13.87
CA PRO A 1029 13.69 -32.80 -13.56
C PRO A 1029 13.94 -31.90 -12.35
N SER A 1030 14.80 -32.33 -11.42
CA SER A 1030 15.13 -31.60 -10.20
C SER A 1030 16.14 -30.46 -10.42
N LEU A 1031 16.86 -30.45 -11.54
CA LEU A 1031 17.83 -29.39 -11.83
C LEU A 1031 17.14 -28.04 -12.01
N ARG A 1032 17.76 -27.01 -11.45
CA ARG A 1032 17.29 -25.63 -11.59
C ARG A 1032 18.00 -25.01 -12.77
N LEU A 1033 17.24 -24.64 -13.79
CA LEU A 1033 17.74 -24.07 -15.03
C LEU A 1033 17.29 -22.62 -15.16
N ALA A 1034 18.14 -21.76 -15.70
CA ALA A 1034 17.78 -20.39 -16.06
C ALA A 1034 18.49 -19.97 -17.35
N LEU A 1035 17.77 -19.30 -18.25
CA LEU A 1035 18.40 -18.67 -19.41
C LEU A 1035 19.08 -17.37 -18.96
N VAL A 1036 20.27 -17.12 -19.48
CA VAL A 1036 21.02 -15.86 -19.29
C VAL A 1036 21.02 -15.08 -20.61
N LYS A 1037 21.17 -15.79 -21.73
CA LYS A 1037 21.13 -15.22 -23.08
C LYS A 1037 20.71 -16.30 -24.06
N TRP A 1038 19.81 -16.00 -24.98
CA TRP A 1038 19.48 -16.91 -26.07
C TRP A 1038 19.21 -16.15 -27.36
N THR A 1039 20.13 -16.25 -28.32
CA THR A 1039 20.10 -15.58 -29.62
C THR A 1039 20.33 -16.61 -30.72
N PRO A 1040 20.22 -16.22 -32.01
CA PRO A 1040 20.59 -17.12 -33.12
C PRO A 1040 22.04 -17.62 -33.06
N ASP A 1041 22.94 -16.87 -32.42
CA ASP A 1041 24.38 -17.14 -32.42
C ASP A 1041 24.95 -17.58 -31.05
N ALA A 1042 24.19 -17.42 -29.97
CA ALA A 1042 24.66 -17.69 -28.62
C ALA A 1042 23.55 -18.21 -27.71
N LEU A 1043 23.90 -19.21 -26.90
CA LEU A 1043 23.10 -19.73 -25.80
C LEU A 1043 23.96 -19.69 -24.53
N VAL A 1044 23.50 -18.95 -23.53
CA VAL A 1044 24.09 -18.89 -22.20
C VAL A 1044 23.02 -19.25 -21.18
N PHE A 1045 23.29 -20.24 -20.35
CA PHE A 1045 22.37 -20.67 -19.31
C PHE A 1045 23.10 -21.02 -18.02
N GLU A 1046 22.36 -20.93 -16.91
CA GLU A 1046 22.79 -21.34 -15.58
C GLU A 1046 22.11 -22.66 -15.21
N VAL A 1047 22.86 -23.56 -14.59
CA VAL A 1047 22.35 -24.80 -13.98
C VAL A 1047 22.77 -24.85 -12.52
N ASN A 1048 21.84 -25.16 -11.61
CA ASN A 1048 22.12 -25.41 -10.20
C ASN A 1048 21.58 -26.77 -9.75
N ASN A 1049 22.42 -27.56 -9.10
CA ASN A 1049 22.05 -28.83 -8.48
C ASN A 1049 21.66 -28.60 -7.02
N VAL A 1050 20.37 -28.55 -6.72
CA VAL A 1050 19.86 -28.37 -5.35
C VAL A 1050 19.85 -29.66 -4.52
N SER A 1051 20.07 -30.82 -5.14
CA SER A 1051 20.00 -32.11 -4.46
C SER A 1051 21.24 -32.39 -3.59
N ASP A 1052 21.15 -33.42 -2.75
CA ASP A 1052 22.27 -33.93 -1.93
C ASP A 1052 23.22 -34.87 -2.68
N GLN A 1053 22.92 -35.19 -3.95
CA GLN A 1053 23.68 -36.15 -4.73
C GLN A 1053 24.32 -35.49 -5.96
N ALA A 1054 25.47 -36.01 -6.37
CA ALA A 1054 26.05 -35.61 -7.65
C ALA A 1054 25.11 -36.07 -8.78
N VAL A 1055 24.92 -35.21 -9.77
CA VAL A 1055 24.04 -35.45 -10.90
C VAL A 1055 24.83 -35.37 -12.19
N ARG A 1056 24.62 -36.35 -13.07
CA ARG A 1056 24.98 -36.26 -14.48
C ARG A 1056 23.71 -36.00 -15.27
N ALA A 1057 23.67 -34.90 -16.02
CA ALA A 1057 22.48 -34.48 -16.74
C ALA A 1057 22.81 -34.06 -18.16
N ASN A 1058 21.94 -34.41 -19.09
CA ASN A 1058 21.89 -33.79 -20.40
C ASN A 1058 20.95 -32.58 -20.33
N VAL A 1059 21.39 -31.45 -20.87
CA VAL A 1059 20.62 -30.21 -20.94
C VAL A 1059 20.55 -29.77 -22.40
N TRP A 1060 19.35 -29.53 -22.92
CA TRP A 1060 19.14 -29.16 -24.33
C TRP A 1060 18.02 -28.13 -24.51
N THR A 1061 18.05 -27.39 -25.62
CA THR A 1061 16.99 -26.44 -26.00
C THR A 1061 15.81 -27.14 -26.68
N SER A 1062 14.62 -26.56 -26.58
CA SER A 1062 13.45 -27.07 -27.30
C SER A 1062 13.64 -26.95 -28.82
N PRO A 1063 13.53 -28.05 -29.59
CA PRO A 1063 13.69 -28.02 -31.05
C PRO A 1063 12.55 -27.29 -31.77
N ALA A 1064 11.45 -26.98 -31.06
CA ALA A 1064 10.31 -26.24 -31.61
C ALA A 1064 10.62 -24.75 -31.86
N ILE A 1065 11.65 -24.20 -31.21
CA ILE A 1065 12.06 -22.80 -31.32
C ILE A 1065 13.21 -22.71 -32.32
N SER A 1066 12.89 -22.51 -33.59
CA SER A 1066 13.84 -22.70 -34.70
C SER A 1066 14.71 -21.48 -35.03
N ASP A 1067 14.35 -20.29 -34.55
CA ASP A 1067 15.06 -19.03 -34.80
C ASP A 1067 16.22 -18.78 -33.81
N ARG A 1068 16.47 -19.71 -32.87
CA ARG A 1068 17.51 -19.60 -31.84
C ARG A 1068 18.54 -20.72 -31.94
N LEU A 1069 19.73 -20.48 -31.41
CA LEU A 1069 20.79 -21.48 -31.38
C LEU A 1069 20.30 -22.73 -30.63
N GLN A 1070 20.36 -23.87 -31.31
CA GLN A 1070 20.10 -25.18 -30.69
C GLN A 1070 21.35 -25.64 -29.94
N GLY A 1071 21.19 -26.01 -28.67
CA GLY A 1071 22.28 -26.49 -27.82
C GLY A 1071 21.93 -27.80 -27.14
N CYS A 1072 22.94 -28.64 -26.93
CA CYS A 1072 22.88 -29.83 -26.08
C CYS A 1072 24.24 -29.99 -25.38
N GLU A 1073 24.23 -30.11 -24.07
CA GLU A 1073 25.43 -30.25 -23.23
C GLU A 1073 25.21 -31.32 -22.16
N THR A 1074 26.21 -32.16 -21.93
CA THR A 1074 26.24 -33.10 -20.81
C THR A 1074 27.05 -32.49 -19.68
N LEU A 1075 26.46 -32.39 -18.49
CA LEU A 1075 27.04 -31.77 -17.31
C LEU A 1075 27.18 -32.79 -16.19
N GLU A 1076 28.30 -32.73 -15.47
CA GLU A 1076 28.47 -33.37 -14.17
C GLU A 1076 28.46 -32.27 -13.10
N LEU A 1077 27.53 -32.37 -12.15
CA LEU A 1077 27.26 -31.35 -11.14
C LEU A 1077 27.29 -31.97 -9.75
N ALA A 1078 28.26 -31.57 -8.94
CA ALA A 1078 28.27 -31.92 -7.52
C ALA A 1078 27.07 -31.26 -6.78
N PRO A 1079 26.69 -31.78 -5.60
CA PRO A 1079 25.66 -31.17 -4.75
C PRO A 1079 25.92 -29.68 -4.51
N GLY A 1080 24.88 -28.84 -4.59
CA GLY A 1080 24.97 -27.40 -4.35
C GLY A 1080 25.87 -26.63 -5.32
N THR A 1081 26.17 -27.16 -6.50
CA THR A 1081 27.00 -26.46 -7.49
C THR A 1081 26.13 -25.70 -8.48
N SER A 1082 26.49 -24.43 -8.75
CA SER A 1082 26.01 -23.65 -9.89
C SER A 1082 27.07 -23.61 -10.99
N ARG A 1083 26.66 -23.76 -12.26
CA ARG A 1083 27.53 -23.61 -13.43
C ARG A 1083 26.85 -22.76 -14.49
N ILE A 1084 27.61 -21.81 -15.06
CA ILE A 1084 27.22 -21.10 -16.27
C ILE A 1084 27.82 -21.83 -17.47
N VAL A 1085 26.98 -22.13 -18.46
CA VAL A 1085 27.35 -22.79 -19.69
C VAL A 1085 27.15 -21.81 -20.84
N THR A 1086 28.14 -21.71 -21.73
CA THR A 1086 28.11 -20.84 -22.91
C THR A 1086 28.35 -21.67 -24.15
N CYS A 1087 27.34 -21.75 -25.01
CA CYS A 1087 27.41 -22.36 -26.33
C CYS A 1087 27.35 -21.24 -27.36
N ASN A 1088 28.34 -21.15 -28.24
CA ASN A 1088 28.34 -20.23 -29.36
C ASN A 1088 28.22 -21.01 -30.65
N ARG A 1089 27.56 -20.44 -31.66
CA ARG A 1089 27.60 -20.97 -33.01
C ARG A 1089 29.07 -21.03 -33.45
N LYS A 1090 29.54 -22.20 -33.86
CA LYS A 1090 30.87 -22.30 -34.46
C LYS A 1090 30.88 -21.40 -35.70
N LYS A 1091 31.83 -20.46 -35.76
CA LYS A 1091 32.13 -19.74 -36.99
C LYS A 1091 32.78 -20.76 -37.91
N ASP A 1092 32.02 -21.24 -38.89
CA ASP A 1092 32.58 -21.98 -40.02
C ASP A 1092 33.41 -21.04 -40.92
#